data_AF-A0A2E9R5I7-F1
#
_entry.id   AF-A0A2E9R5I7-F1
#
_cell.length_a   1.000
_cell.length_b   1.000
_cell.length_c   1.000
_cell.angle_alpha   90.00
_cell.angle_beta   90.00
_cell.angle_gamma   90.00
#
_symmetry.space_group_name_H-M   'P 1'
#
loop_
_entity.id
_entity.type
_entity.pdbx_description
1 polymer ?
#
loop_
_entity_poly.entity_id
_entity_poly.type
_entity_poly.pdbx_seq_one_letter_code
_entity_poly.pdbx_strand_id
1 'polypeptide(L)'
;MTPHHFPMTHFGSDHSQFVFHNTLPKPPPSGKVLLSIQAKKNLHTQKMTPPRRASRQKISFSQTTQYATQHKRYSGPPKRSWEEQNRLQGGRQHPEHGALDAHERFDMKGTKQQLHMLVMTVLTGLIIASSTQTACSPTSTAEPHKEHTQAEGVVEKTTPDASTNDTQPDQQSTPEIAHDDVPEQHTPQPDDTPQPDEQAVDNPSTEPQVDTKPVEQIVENNPPEQSQPDQPTPQQRCAPLPAPKGTIVRVKPSQGAKLPSMIAQAKANTTFLLENGTYKMTGSESQRRIQIKKPGITIRSASGDASKVIIDGEYKTQEIIFIAADDVTIAEITIRQAKYHLIHITGNANGHVMRPNLYRLRLLDGGQQFVKVNSCCSHKNWVDKGVLACSELTMTDNGRKNVETRFAGGCYTGGIDAHGAKDWVVRDNTFKGIYCKNGGLAEHAIHFWRASWGTLSERNIIINCARGIGYGLGKNKTSSDRVFPNHPYPNVSYAGHIDGIIRNNLIHTDASVKPYYDTGIELEQAHGVEIYHNTLASPSKYTGLSYRFANTKALIQNNLIYRLSKRDNAKGTVSHNLTPVPTTYFVNPSKVDYHLTSKATKAIGKGTPQKDPGLDLDGKQHNPNAPDLGAYAK
;
A
#
# COMPACT_ATOMS: atom_id res chain seq x y z
N MET A 1 -30.86 -4.41 -56.39
CA MET A 1 -30.65 -3.68 -57.65
C MET A 1 -29.87 -2.40 -57.34
N THR A 2 -28.62 -2.35 -57.78
CA THR A 2 -27.89 -1.10 -58.13
C THR A 2 -28.41 -0.62 -59.52
N PRO A 3 -27.99 0.53 -60.14
CA PRO A 3 -26.67 1.16 -59.94
C PRO A 3 -26.45 2.69 -60.23
N HIS A 4 -25.23 3.18 -59.89
CA HIS A 4 -24.41 4.21 -60.62
C HIS A 4 -24.87 5.70 -60.67
N HIS A 5 -24.01 6.73 -60.85
CA HIS A 5 -22.51 6.84 -60.82
C HIS A 5 -22.01 8.27 -60.41
N PHE A 6 -20.68 8.42 -60.25
CA PHE A 6 -19.88 9.66 -60.04
C PHE A 6 -19.68 10.53 -61.32
N PRO A 7 -19.19 11.79 -61.21
CA PRO A 7 -17.74 12.15 -61.17
C PRO A 7 -17.31 12.82 -59.82
N MET A 8 -16.05 12.90 -59.32
CA MET A 8 -14.65 12.91 -59.84
C MET A 8 -14.23 14.27 -60.47
N THR A 9 -13.09 14.93 -60.16
CA THR A 9 -11.79 14.54 -59.53
C THR A 9 -11.02 15.69 -58.79
N HIS A 10 -10.30 15.35 -57.69
CA HIS A 10 -8.98 15.89 -57.26
C HIS A 10 -8.85 17.41 -56.91
N PHE A 11 -7.82 17.94 -56.21
CA PHE A 11 -6.50 17.45 -55.75
C PHE A 11 -6.13 18.07 -54.37
N GLY A 12 -5.17 17.50 -53.63
CA GLY A 12 -4.42 18.21 -52.56
C GLY A 12 -4.42 17.53 -51.18
N SER A 13 -3.29 16.92 -50.80
CA SER A 13 -3.10 16.32 -49.46
C SER A 13 -1.62 16.31 -49.05
N ASP A 14 -1.26 17.09 -48.02
CA ASP A 14 0.09 17.08 -47.44
C ASP A 14 0.21 16.08 -46.29
N HIS A 15 1.19 15.18 -46.38
CA HIS A 15 1.56 14.23 -45.34
C HIS A 15 3.09 14.25 -45.11
N SER A 16 3.53 15.04 -44.12
CA SER A 16 4.93 15.09 -43.71
C SER A 16 5.34 13.85 -42.90
N GLN A 17 5.84 12.81 -43.57
CA GLN A 17 6.43 11.64 -42.91
C GLN A 17 7.89 11.92 -42.49
N PHE A 18 8.17 11.89 -41.19
CA PHE A 18 9.55 11.86 -40.68
C PHE A 18 10.12 10.44 -40.75
N VAL A 19 11.03 10.21 -41.70
CA VAL A 19 11.76 8.94 -41.86
C VAL A 19 13.00 8.93 -40.96
N PHE A 20 13.00 8.08 -39.93
CA PHE A 20 14.22 7.75 -39.19
C PHE A 20 14.88 6.49 -39.77
N HIS A 21 16.14 6.59 -40.19
CA HIS A 21 16.94 5.43 -40.59
C HIS A 21 17.26 4.54 -39.40
N ASN A 22 17.15 3.22 -39.58
CA ASN A 22 17.37 2.23 -38.53
C ASN A 22 18.32 1.14 -39.01
N THR A 23 19.63 1.39 -38.90
CA THR A 23 20.69 0.48 -39.37
C THR A 23 21.33 -0.28 -38.20
N LEU A 24 20.86 -1.49 -37.93
CA LEU A 24 21.48 -2.41 -36.98
C LEU A 24 22.61 -3.23 -37.66
N PRO A 25 23.79 -3.39 -37.02
CA PRO A 25 24.86 -4.22 -37.56
C PRO A 25 24.55 -5.72 -37.45
N LYS A 26 25.00 -6.51 -38.44
CA LYS A 26 24.86 -7.97 -38.45
C LYS A 26 25.85 -8.65 -37.49
N PRO A 27 25.50 -9.81 -36.90
CA PRO A 27 26.44 -10.60 -36.10
C PRO A 27 27.49 -11.32 -36.98
N PRO A 28 28.70 -11.58 -36.46
CA PRO A 28 29.72 -12.39 -37.15
C PRO A 28 29.39 -13.90 -37.10
N PRO A 29 29.90 -14.70 -38.05
CA PRO A 29 29.58 -16.13 -38.16
C PRO A 29 30.34 -17.02 -37.16
N SER A 30 29.77 -18.19 -36.86
CA SER A 30 30.34 -19.19 -35.96
C SER A 30 31.47 -20.01 -36.62
N GLY A 31 32.71 -19.82 -36.18
CA GLY A 31 33.84 -20.68 -36.56
C GLY A 31 34.10 -21.77 -35.51
N LYS A 32 34.20 -23.04 -35.94
CA LYS A 32 34.74 -24.14 -35.12
C LYS A 32 36.26 -24.19 -35.25
N VAL A 33 36.99 -24.23 -34.14
CA VAL A 33 38.36 -24.77 -34.06
C VAL A 33 38.44 -25.71 -32.87
N LEU A 34 39.22 -26.78 -33.02
CA LEU A 34 39.44 -27.86 -32.05
C LEU A 34 40.95 -28.15 -32.01
N LEU A 35 41.43 -28.78 -30.92
CA LEU A 35 42.84 -29.08 -30.63
C LEU A 35 43.72 -27.84 -30.32
N SER A 36 44.80 -27.92 -29.53
CA SER A 36 45.34 -29.06 -28.73
C SER A 36 46.08 -28.59 -27.47
N ILE A 37 46.33 -29.56 -26.57
CA ILE A 37 47.12 -29.46 -25.34
C ILE A 37 48.62 -29.35 -25.67
N GLN A 38 49.37 -28.47 -24.99
CA GLN A 38 50.65 -28.84 -24.38
C GLN A 38 51.12 -27.84 -23.31
N ALA A 39 51.82 -28.35 -22.29
CA ALA A 39 52.38 -27.59 -21.18
C ALA A 39 53.92 -27.60 -21.24
N LYS A 40 54.55 -26.58 -20.66
CA LYS A 40 55.97 -26.62 -20.24
C LYS A 40 56.17 -25.83 -18.94
N LYS A 41 57.34 -26.00 -18.33
CA LYS A 41 57.56 -25.94 -16.86
C LYS A 41 58.90 -25.26 -16.53
N ASN A 42 59.10 -24.94 -15.24
CA ASN A 42 60.39 -24.62 -14.56
C ASN A 42 60.88 -23.14 -14.71
N LEU A 43 60.96 -22.35 -13.62
CA LEU A 43 62.07 -22.12 -12.66
C LEU A 43 63.10 -21.05 -13.14
N HIS A 44 63.67 -20.14 -12.33
CA HIS A 44 63.48 -19.77 -10.89
C HIS A 44 63.75 -18.23 -10.70
N THR A 45 64.36 -17.56 -9.69
CA THR A 45 65.11 -17.86 -8.44
C THR A 45 65.21 -16.59 -7.54
N GLN A 46 64.78 -16.62 -6.25
CA GLN A 46 65.15 -15.71 -5.11
C GLN A 46 64.86 -14.17 -5.24
N LYS A 47 64.72 -13.33 -4.17
CA LYS A 47 65.25 -13.28 -2.78
C LYS A 47 64.20 -12.68 -1.78
N MET A 48 63.96 -13.29 -0.60
CA MET A 48 64.50 -13.00 0.76
C MET A 48 63.69 -12.04 1.68
N THR A 49 63.50 -12.49 2.92
CA THR A 49 62.99 -11.84 4.18
C THR A 49 63.86 -12.35 5.36
N PRO A 50 63.72 -11.97 6.67
CA PRO A 50 62.68 -11.22 7.39
C PRO A 50 63.26 -9.93 8.08
N PRO A 51 63.32 -9.61 9.42
CA PRO A 51 62.91 -10.26 10.69
C PRO A 51 61.89 -9.42 11.53
N ARG A 52 62.28 -8.94 12.73
CA ARG A 52 61.58 -8.12 13.77
C ARG A 52 62.68 -7.27 14.50
N ARG A 53 62.52 -6.38 15.49
CA ARG A 53 61.60 -6.29 16.67
C ARG A 53 61.88 -4.97 17.46
N ALA A 54 60.93 -4.48 18.30
CA ALA A 54 61.11 -3.54 19.45
C ALA A 54 61.52 -2.05 19.14
N SER A 55 61.33 -1.02 20.01
CA SER A 55 60.40 -0.79 21.16
C SER A 55 60.44 0.68 21.67
N ARG A 56 59.42 1.12 22.44
CA ARG A 56 59.31 2.42 23.20
C ARG A 56 59.17 3.66 22.28
N GLN A 57 58.73 4.87 22.72
CA GLN A 57 58.65 5.48 24.07
C GLN A 57 57.41 6.39 24.23
N LYS A 58 57.09 6.81 25.48
CA LYS A 58 56.00 7.77 25.80
C LYS A 58 56.46 9.23 25.66
N ILE A 59 55.53 10.13 25.32
CA ILE A 59 55.50 11.51 25.83
C ILE A 59 54.09 11.80 26.34
N SER A 60 53.97 12.59 27.41
CA SER A 60 52.73 13.06 28.02
C SER A 60 52.78 14.58 28.19
N PHE A 61 51.66 15.25 28.03
CA PHE A 61 51.46 16.60 28.56
C PHE A 61 50.18 16.64 29.41
N SER A 62 50.29 17.29 30.55
CA SER A 62 49.19 17.68 31.43
C SER A 62 49.31 19.18 31.71
N GLN A 63 48.18 19.85 31.91
CA GLN A 63 48.09 21.06 32.72
C GLN A 63 46.63 21.29 33.12
N THR A 64 46.43 21.80 34.33
CA THR A 64 45.12 21.83 35.00
C THR A 64 44.99 23.02 35.94
N THR A 65 44.11 23.97 35.62
CA THR A 65 43.53 24.97 36.54
C THR A 65 42.22 25.46 35.92
N GLN A 66 41.07 25.11 36.49
CA GLN A 66 40.35 25.86 37.55
C GLN A 66 39.76 27.21 37.11
N TYR A 67 38.42 27.26 37.09
CA TYR A 67 37.65 28.26 37.83
C TYR A 67 36.37 27.58 38.36
N ALA A 68 35.80 28.06 39.47
CA ALA A 68 34.76 27.35 40.21
C ALA A 68 33.63 28.26 40.70
N THR A 69 32.39 27.87 40.37
CA THR A 69 31.09 28.17 41.04
C THR A 69 30.02 27.39 40.25
N GLN A 70 28.86 26.98 40.77
CA GLN A 70 28.21 27.23 42.06
C GLN A 70 27.42 25.97 42.49
N HIS A 71 27.12 25.81 43.79
CA HIS A 71 26.34 24.65 44.25
C HIS A 71 24.84 24.75 43.92
N LYS A 72 24.24 23.67 43.41
CA LYS A 72 22.88 23.26 43.77
C LYS A 72 22.85 21.75 44.04
N ARG A 73 22.38 21.36 45.23
CA ARG A 73 22.15 19.95 45.60
C ARG A 73 20.77 19.53 45.08
N TYR A 74 20.71 18.46 44.30
CA TYR A 74 19.54 17.57 44.27
C TYR A 74 20.04 16.13 44.14
N SER A 75 19.62 15.27 45.06
CA SER A 75 20.06 13.88 45.17
C SER A 75 19.27 12.98 44.23
N GLY A 76 19.92 12.53 43.15
CA GLY A 76 19.36 11.48 42.28
C GLY A 76 19.73 10.07 42.78
N PRO A 77 18.76 9.16 42.99
CA PRO A 77 19.04 7.74 43.19
C PRO A 77 19.56 7.08 41.88
N PRO A 78 20.26 5.94 41.96
CA PRO A 78 21.05 5.42 40.85
C PRO A 78 20.24 4.66 39.79
N LYS A 79 20.89 4.45 38.64
CA LYS A 79 20.44 3.50 37.58
C LYS A 79 20.16 2.12 38.19
N ARG A 80 19.06 1.47 37.79
CA ARG A 80 18.86 0.02 37.93
C ARG A 80 18.82 -0.66 36.56
N SER A 81 19.18 -1.94 36.56
CA SER A 81 19.22 -2.85 35.41
C SER A 81 17.82 -3.32 34.99
N TRP A 82 17.74 -4.07 33.88
CA TRP A 82 16.49 -4.42 33.19
C TRP A 82 15.76 -5.64 33.77
N GLU A 83 15.91 -5.90 35.08
CA GLU A 83 15.41 -7.10 35.76
C GLU A 83 14.85 -6.72 37.14
N GLU A 84 13.57 -6.33 37.20
CA GLU A 84 12.65 -6.37 38.38
C GLU A 84 11.34 -5.58 38.09
N GLN A 85 10.39 -6.16 37.35
CA GLN A 85 9.00 -5.69 37.30
C GLN A 85 7.99 -6.85 37.17
N ASN A 86 7.73 -7.55 38.27
CA ASN A 86 6.56 -8.43 38.39
C ASN A 86 6.22 -8.69 39.87
N ARG A 87 4.91 -8.73 40.20
CA ARG A 87 4.32 -8.70 41.57
C ARG A 87 4.45 -7.31 42.23
N LEU A 88 3.52 -6.85 43.09
CA LEU A 88 2.62 -7.53 44.05
C LEU A 88 1.15 -7.08 44.03
N GLN A 89 0.34 -7.69 44.91
CA GLN A 89 -1.12 -7.54 45.20
C GLN A 89 -2.04 -8.38 44.28
N GLY A 90 -3.00 -9.20 44.75
CA GLY A 90 -3.37 -9.68 46.10
C GLY A 90 -4.89 -9.89 46.24
N GLY A 91 -5.47 -10.87 46.96
CA GLY A 91 -4.94 -12.01 47.77
C GLY A 91 -6.09 -12.77 48.49
N ARG A 92 -5.77 -13.77 49.36
CA ARG A 92 -6.68 -14.79 49.98
C ARG A 92 -7.08 -15.92 49.00
N GLN A 93 -7.31 -17.18 49.39
CA GLN A 93 -7.40 -17.83 50.72
C GLN A 93 -6.82 -19.28 50.69
N HIS A 94 -6.54 -19.87 51.86
CA HIS A 94 -5.93 -21.22 52.09
C HIS A 94 -7.02 -22.28 52.48
N PRO A 95 -6.75 -23.59 52.75
CA PRO A 95 -5.46 -24.27 53.07
C PRO A 95 -5.17 -25.67 52.44
N GLU A 96 -3.94 -26.16 52.68
CA GLU A 96 -3.48 -27.57 52.95
C GLU A 96 -3.81 -28.76 51.99
N HIS A 97 -3.07 -29.89 51.95
CA HIS A 97 -1.79 -30.34 52.57
C HIS A 97 -0.74 -30.64 51.45
N GLY A 98 0.47 -31.19 51.60
CA GLY A 98 1.31 -31.74 52.68
C GLY A 98 2.71 -32.09 52.10
N ALA A 99 3.73 -32.39 52.92
CA ALA A 99 5.16 -32.35 52.51
C ALA A 99 5.94 -33.71 52.58
N LEU A 100 7.28 -33.62 52.48
CA LEU A 100 8.37 -34.65 52.53
C LEU A 100 8.79 -35.21 51.16
N ASP A 101 10.06 -35.22 50.70
CA ASP A 101 11.40 -35.55 51.29
C ASP A 101 11.74 -37.06 51.26
N ALA A 102 12.97 -37.53 50.96
CA ALA A 102 14.16 -36.90 50.36
C ALA A 102 15.21 -37.98 49.90
N HIS A 103 16.23 -37.56 49.13
CA HIS A 103 17.50 -38.28 48.85
C HIS A 103 17.40 -39.61 48.02
N GLU A 104 18.45 -40.21 47.44
CA GLU A 104 19.93 -40.05 47.57
C GLU A 104 20.68 -39.69 46.25
N ARG A 105 22.02 -39.74 46.27
CA ARG A 105 22.95 -39.37 45.18
C ARG A 105 23.58 -40.62 44.53
N PHE A 106 24.01 -40.52 43.27
CA PHE A 106 25.28 -41.12 42.81
C PHE A 106 25.87 -40.36 41.61
N ASP A 107 27.20 -40.30 41.50
CA ASP A 107 27.98 -39.68 40.42
C ASP A 107 29.04 -40.67 39.93
N MET A 108 29.14 -40.90 38.60
CA MET A 108 30.37 -41.39 37.98
C MET A 108 30.61 -40.86 36.55
N LYS A 109 31.83 -40.35 36.37
CA LYS A 109 32.49 -39.87 35.14
C LYS A 109 32.67 -40.98 34.08
N GLY A 110 32.95 -40.65 32.81
CA GLY A 110 33.73 -41.60 31.97
C GLY A 110 33.69 -41.60 30.42
N THR A 111 33.84 -40.47 29.72
CA THR A 111 34.45 -40.31 28.36
C THR A 111 34.56 -41.48 27.32
N LYS A 112 34.19 -41.14 26.06
CA LYS A 112 34.72 -41.61 24.73
C LYS A 112 34.37 -43.01 24.19
N GLN A 113 33.71 -43.04 23.02
CA GLN A 113 34.28 -43.54 21.75
C GLN A 113 33.45 -43.10 20.52
N GLN A 114 33.97 -43.32 19.29
CA GLN A 114 33.29 -43.06 18.02
C GLN A 114 33.31 -44.32 17.13
N LEU A 115 32.21 -44.66 16.47
CA LEU A 115 32.22 -45.37 15.17
C LEU A 115 30.91 -45.13 14.38
N HIS A 116 30.80 -45.72 13.19
CA HIS A 116 29.85 -45.35 12.13
C HIS A 116 28.45 -46.02 12.21
N MET A 117 27.54 -45.46 11.39
CA MET A 117 26.31 -46.03 10.76
C MET A 117 25.96 -47.50 11.10
N LEU A 118 24.68 -47.87 11.30
CA LEU A 118 23.65 -47.82 10.25
C LEU A 118 22.20 -48.07 10.78
N VAL A 119 21.25 -47.19 10.42
CA VAL A 119 19.79 -47.45 10.19
C VAL A 119 18.84 -47.86 11.35
N MET A 120 17.56 -47.45 11.20
CA MET A 120 16.33 -47.73 11.99
C MET A 120 16.28 -47.35 13.49
N THR A 121 15.69 -46.18 13.79
CA THR A 121 14.32 -46.05 14.39
C THR A 121 14.19 -44.73 15.17
N VAL A 122 13.40 -43.78 14.66
CA VAL A 122 12.80 -42.70 15.46
C VAL A 122 11.37 -42.49 14.96
N LEU A 123 10.39 -42.58 15.85
CA LEU A 123 8.98 -42.34 15.57
C LEU A 123 8.37 -41.53 16.73
N THR A 124 7.36 -40.72 16.43
CA THR A 124 6.78 -39.65 17.26
C THR A 124 7.67 -38.41 17.39
N GLY A 125 7.14 -37.23 17.04
CA GLY A 125 7.92 -35.99 17.16
C GLY A 125 7.68 -34.80 16.23
N LEU A 126 6.63 -34.74 15.39
CA LEU A 126 5.92 -33.49 15.01
C LEU A 126 4.77 -33.69 13.99
N ILE A 127 3.56 -33.30 14.39
CA ILE A 127 2.40 -32.90 13.56
C ILE A 127 1.83 -31.71 14.36
N ILE A 128 1.46 -30.53 13.83
CA ILE A 128 0.71 -30.18 12.61
C ILE A 128 1.34 -28.94 11.94
N ALA A 129 1.57 -28.97 10.62
CA ALA A 129 2.02 -27.79 9.85
C ALA A 129 1.67 -27.86 8.34
N SER A 130 0.45 -28.26 7.97
CA SER A 130 0.06 -28.44 6.56
C SER A 130 -1.43 -28.18 6.28
N SER A 131 -1.78 -26.96 5.84
CA SER A 131 -3.13 -26.65 5.32
C SER A 131 -3.19 -25.48 4.31
N THR A 132 -2.14 -25.31 3.50
CA THR A 132 -2.14 -24.46 2.29
C THR A 132 -1.70 -25.22 1.02
N GLN A 133 -1.62 -26.55 1.08
CA GLN A 133 -1.25 -27.41 -0.05
C GLN A 133 -2.50 -28.04 -0.71
N THR A 134 -3.13 -27.35 -1.66
CA THR A 134 -4.10 -27.97 -2.58
C THR A 134 -4.26 -27.22 -3.90
N ALA A 135 -3.15 -26.84 -4.54
CA ALA A 135 -3.15 -26.20 -5.85
C ALA A 135 -1.86 -26.48 -6.65
N CYS A 136 -1.73 -27.68 -7.22
CA CYS A 136 -1.04 -28.01 -8.49
C CYS A 136 -0.83 -29.53 -8.62
N SER A 137 -1.72 -30.21 -9.33
CA SER A 137 -1.47 -31.53 -9.92
C SER A 137 -1.54 -31.39 -11.45
N PRO A 138 -0.51 -31.79 -12.20
CA PRO A 138 -0.57 -31.79 -13.66
C PRO A 138 -1.29 -33.04 -14.16
N THR A 139 -2.49 -32.88 -14.73
CA THR A 139 -3.15 -33.95 -15.48
C THR A 139 -2.49 -34.10 -16.85
N SER A 140 -1.73 -35.19 -17.03
CA SER A 140 -1.16 -35.61 -18.31
C SER A 140 -2.23 -36.08 -19.30
N THR A 141 -1.97 -35.91 -20.59
CA THR A 141 -2.81 -36.42 -21.70
C THR A 141 -2.78 -37.94 -21.81
N ALA A 142 -3.95 -38.57 -21.92
CA ALA A 142 -4.11 -39.93 -22.45
C ALA A 142 -5.51 -40.12 -23.08
N GLU A 143 -5.54 -40.38 -24.38
CA GLU A 143 -6.60 -41.11 -25.09
C GLU A 143 -6.31 -42.63 -24.98
N PRO A 144 -7.25 -43.59 -25.21
CA PRO A 144 -8.03 -43.66 -26.46
C PRO A 144 -9.44 -44.33 -26.46
N HIS A 145 -10.09 -44.20 -27.63
CA HIS A 145 -11.05 -45.11 -28.30
C HIS A 145 -12.42 -45.55 -27.70
N LYS A 146 -13.48 -45.08 -28.41
CA LYS A 146 -14.62 -45.81 -29.04
C LYS A 146 -15.70 -46.56 -28.22
N GLU A 147 -16.95 -46.14 -28.47
CA GLU A 147 -18.16 -46.91 -28.90
C GLU A 147 -18.39 -48.33 -28.31
N HIS A 148 -19.55 -48.64 -27.70
CA HIS A 148 -20.81 -48.85 -28.45
C HIS A 148 -22.13 -48.85 -27.61
N THR A 149 -23.18 -48.22 -28.16
CA THR A 149 -24.66 -48.51 -28.16
C THR A 149 -25.48 -49.08 -26.96
N GLN A 150 -26.64 -48.42 -26.74
CA GLN A 150 -28.01 -48.96 -26.47
C GLN A 150 -28.34 -49.62 -25.10
N ALA A 151 -29.60 -49.68 -24.61
CA ALA A 151 -30.85 -48.91 -24.86
C ALA A 151 -31.93 -49.21 -23.77
N GLU A 152 -32.96 -48.35 -23.66
CA GLU A 152 -34.31 -48.55 -23.07
C GLU A 152 -34.44 -48.94 -21.55
N GLY A 153 -35.53 -48.61 -20.83
CA GLY A 153 -36.71 -47.82 -21.19
C GLY A 153 -37.67 -47.49 -20.01
N VAL A 154 -38.63 -46.59 -20.29
CA VAL A 154 -40.04 -46.41 -19.81
C VAL A 154 -40.47 -47.09 -18.48
N VAL A 155 -41.09 -46.41 -17.50
CA VAL A 155 -42.55 -46.10 -17.27
C VAL A 155 -42.63 -45.32 -15.92
N GLU A 156 -43.62 -44.51 -15.48
CA GLU A 156 -44.67 -43.58 -15.97
C GLU A 156 -45.61 -43.33 -14.74
N LYS A 157 -46.18 -42.11 -14.54
CA LYS A 157 -47.29 -41.76 -13.59
C LYS A 157 -46.99 -41.89 -12.06
N THR A 158 -47.71 -41.28 -11.10
CA THR A 158 -48.97 -40.48 -11.09
C THR A 158 -49.02 -39.44 -9.94
N THR A 159 -49.85 -38.40 -10.08
CA THR A 159 -50.47 -37.52 -9.03
C THR A 159 -52.00 -37.80 -8.97
N PRO A 160 -52.87 -37.20 -8.08
CA PRO A 160 -52.74 -36.10 -7.10
C PRO A 160 -52.82 -36.62 -5.63
N ASP A 161 -53.40 -36.08 -4.54
CA ASP A 161 -54.36 -35.00 -4.15
C ASP A 161 -53.96 -34.42 -2.75
N ALA A 162 -54.38 -33.28 -2.16
CA ALA A 162 -55.52 -32.33 -2.21
C ALA A 162 -56.47 -32.39 -0.98
N SER A 163 -56.35 -31.41 -0.05
CA SER A 163 -57.31 -30.98 1.01
C SER A 163 -56.61 -29.91 1.90
N THR A 164 -57.00 -28.62 1.92
CA THR A 164 -58.16 -27.92 2.56
C THR A 164 -58.14 -27.83 4.09
N ASN A 165 -57.99 -26.61 4.63
CA ASN A 165 -59.05 -25.91 5.39
C ASN A 165 -58.65 -24.48 5.81
N ASP A 166 -59.65 -23.60 5.91
CA ASP A 166 -59.55 -22.22 6.39
C ASP A 166 -59.56 -22.10 7.93
N THR A 167 -59.01 -21.01 8.48
CA THR A 167 -59.80 -20.04 9.26
C THR A 167 -59.04 -18.75 9.64
N GLN A 168 -59.79 -17.65 9.66
CA GLN A 168 -59.56 -16.33 10.26
C GLN A 168 -60.96 -15.85 10.75
N PRO A 169 -61.12 -14.73 11.49
CA PRO A 169 -60.14 -13.80 12.06
C PRO A 169 -60.36 -13.53 13.57
N ASP A 170 -59.60 -12.58 14.13
CA ASP A 170 -60.03 -11.47 15.03
C ASP A 170 -58.79 -10.89 15.75
N GLN A 171 -58.73 -9.70 16.36
CA GLN A 171 -59.36 -8.36 16.27
C GLN A 171 -59.09 -7.70 17.66
N GLN A 172 -59.22 -6.37 17.77
CA GLN A 172 -59.02 -5.57 19.01
C GLN A 172 -57.55 -5.51 19.53
N SER A 173 -57.07 -4.41 20.12
CA SER A 173 -57.58 -3.02 20.16
C SER A 173 -56.45 -2.04 20.54
N THR A 174 -56.52 -0.79 20.07
CA THR A 174 -55.76 0.35 20.64
C THR A 174 -56.43 0.86 21.94
N PRO A 175 -55.86 1.84 22.64
CA PRO A 175 -56.19 3.24 22.29
C PRO A 175 -55.00 4.20 22.23
N GLU A 176 -55.32 5.41 21.77
CA GLU A 176 -54.47 6.57 21.49
C GLU A 176 -54.89 7.73 22.41
N ILE A 177 -53.95 8.58 22.85
CA ILE A 177 -54.22 9.92 23.40
C ILE A 177 -53.09 10.87 22.94
N ALA A 178 -53.47 12.09 22.54
CA ALA A 178 -52.59 13.22 22.20
C ALA A 178 -53.01 14.48 23.00
N HIS A 179 -52.61 15.69 22.57
CA HIS A 179 -53.03 17.01 23.09
C HIS A 179 -52.42 17.45 24.46
N ASP A 180 -52.11 18.73 24.76
CA ASP A 180 -52.17 20.00 23.98
C ASP A 180 -51.15 21.09 24.43
N ASP A 181 -50.76 21.93 23.46
CA ASP A 181 -50.49 23.40 23.41
C ASP A 181 -50.28 24.35 24.64
N VAL A 182 -49.23 25.23 24.55
CA VAL A 182 -49.23 26.74 24.59
C VAL A 182 -49.65 27.52 25.91
N PRO A 183 -49.10 28.72 26.30
CA PRO A 183 -47.75 29.35 26.18
C PRO A 183 -47.31 30.31 27.37
N GLU A 184 -46.28 31.15 27.15
CA GLU A 184 -46.02 32.56 27.60
C GLU A 184 -45.58 33.04 29.04
N GLN A 185 -44.49 33.86 29.01
CA GLN A 185 -44.21 35.18 29.66
C GLN A 185 -43.64 35.40 31.10
N HIS A 186 -42.92 36.54 31.19
CA HIS A 186 -42.50 37.43 32.32
C HIS A 186 -41.20 37.24 33.17
N THR A 187 -40.14 37.97 32.77
CA THR A 187 -39.46 39.15 33.42
C THR A 187 -39.55 39.38 34.95
N PRO A 188 -38.52 39.97 35.63
CA PRO A 188 -37.89 41.26 35.25
C PRO A 188 -36.38 41.49 35.49
N GLN A 189 -35.92 42.68 35.06
CA GLN A 189 -34.58 43.27 35.15
C GLN A 189 -34.45 44.22 36.37
N PRO A 190 -33.22 44.56 36.80
CA PRO A 190 -32.65 45.92 36.61
C PRO A 190 -31.12 45.91 36.28
N ASP A 191 -30.37 46.99 35.94
CA ASP A 191 -30.53 48.36 35.40
C ASP A 191 -29.10 48.94 35.15
N ASP A 192 -28.83 50.14 34.61
CA ASP A 192 -29.15 50.73 33.29
C ASP A 192 -28.25 52.00 33.05
N THR A 193 -28.28 52.61 31.85
CA THR A 193 -27.79 53.97 31.45
C THR A 193 -26.27 54.26 31.36
N PRO A 194 -25.83 55.33 30.64
CA PRO A 194 -26.31 55.83 29.34
C PRO A 194 -25.20 56.22 28.33
N GLN A 195 -25.62 56.50 27.08
CA GLN A 195 -24.87 57.26 26.07
C GLN A 195 -25.34 58.74 26.05
N PRO A 196 -24.68 59.63 25.28
CA PRO A 196 -25.44 60.64 24.54
C PRO A 196 -25.05 60.73 23.04
N ASP A 197 -25.90 61.38 22.25
CA ASP A 197 -25.80 61.56 20.79
C ASP A 197 -25.42 63.01 20.39
N GLU A 198 -25.74 63.37 19.13
CA GLU A 198 -25.74 64.70 18.45
C GLU A 198 -24.58 64.97 17.46
N GLN A 199 -24.78 65.59 16.28
CA GLN A 199 -25.98 65.81 15.40
C GLN A 199 -25.47 66.16 13.97
N ALA A 200 -26.35 66.41 12.98
CA ALA A 200 -25.96 66.71 11.58
C ALA A 200 -26.72 67.91 10.95
N VAL A 201 -26.04 68.72 10.13
CA VAL A 201 -26.59 69.85 9.32
C VAL A 201 -25.76 70.05 8.02
N ASP A 202 -26.29 70.79 7.02
CA ASP A 202 -25.95 70.75 5.58
C ASP A 202 -24.92 71.78 4.99
N ASN A 203 -24.32 71.42 3.82
CA ASN A 203 -24.03 72.17 2.55
C ASN A 203 -23.49 73.64 2.50
N PRO A 204 -23.04 74.19 1.33
CA PRO A 204 -22.44 73.59 0.10
C PRO A 204 -21.22 74.38 -0.52
N SER A 205 -20.69 73.90 -1.66
CA SER A 205 -19.87 74.63 -2.69
C SER A 205 -18.41 75.03 -2.30
N THR A 206 -17.44 75.23 -3.21
CA THR A 206 -17.41 75.55 -4.67
C THR A 206 -16.15 75.00 -5.38
N GLU A 207 -16.16 74.85 -6.72
CA GLU A 207 -14.97 74.53 -7.56
C GLU A 207 -13.98 75.72 -7.71
N PRO A 208 -12.81 75.51 -8.36
CA PRO A 208 -12.75 75.88 -9.80
C PRO A 208 -12.06 74.85 -10.72
N GLN A 209 -12.39 74.91 -12.01
CA GLN A 209 -11.90 74.00 -13.06
C GLN A 209 -10.56 74.45 -13.70
N VAL A 210 -9.83 73.49 -14.27
CA VAL A 210 -8.84 73.72 -15.34
C VAL A 210 -9.04 72.65 -16.42
N ASP A 211 -9.18 73.07 -17.68
CA ASP A 211 -9.37 72.20 -18.84
C ASP A 211 -8.02 71.82 -19.48
N THR A 212 -7.73 70.52 -19.57
CA THR A 212 -6.72 69.98 -20.50
C THR A 212 -7.19 68.69 -21.15
N LYS A 213 -7.02 68.61 -22.47
CA LYS A 213 -7.52 67.55 -23.36
C LYS A 213 -6.88 66.18 -23.08
N PRO A 214 -7.55 65.06 -23.45
CA PRO A 214 -6.99 63.72 -23.27
C PRO A 214 -5.71 63.50 -24.07
N VAL A 215 -4.73 62.84 -23.45
CA VAL A 215 -3.57 62.24 -24.13
C VAL A 215 -3.95 60.82 -24.53
N GLU A 216 -3.66 60.42 -25.77
CA GLU A 216 -3.85 59.02 -26.21
C GLU A 216 -2.96 58.08 -25.38
N GLN A 217 -3.57 57.19 -24.59
CA GLN A 217 -2.85 56.06 -24.02
C GLN A 217 -2.70 54.97 -25.08
N ILE A 218 -1.45 54.69 -25.44
CA ILE A 218 -1.10 53.54 -26.29
C ILE A 218 -1.44 52.27 -25.50
N VAL A 219 -2.51 51.58 -25.89
CA VAL A 219 -2.88 50.28 -25.31
C VAL A 219 -1.93 49.22 -25.85
N GLU A 220 -0.97 48.80 -25.02
CA GLU A 220 -0.18 47.60 -25.31
C GLU A 220 -1.10 46.37 -25.30
N ASN A 221 -1.49 45.93 -26.50
CA ASN A 221 -2.23 44.70 -26.73
C ASN A 221 -1.36 43.48 -26.42
N ASN A 222 -1.21 43.17 -25.13
CA ASN A 222 -0.68 41.89 -24.69
C ASN A 222 -1.52 40.76 -25.32
N PRO A 223 -0.90 39.79 -26.01
CA PRO A 223 -1.63 38.65 -26.55
C PRO A 223 -2.40 37.93 -25.43
N PRO A 224 -3.61 37.41 -25.69
CA PRO A 224 -4.36 36.68 -24.68
C PRO A 224 -3.53 35.49 -24.18
N GLU A 225 -3.37 35.41 -22.86
CA GLU A 225 -2.63 34.33 -22.21
C GLU A 225 -3.20 32.99 -22.66
N GLN A 226 -2.37 32.17 -23.30
CA GLN A 226 -2.81 30.89 -23.85
C GLN A 226 -3.23 29.99 -22.70
N SER A 227 -4.55 29.84 -22.52
CA SER A 227 -5.15 29.02 -21.46
C SER A 227 -4.53 27.63 -21.46
N GLN A 228 -3.73 27.34 -20.44
CA GLN A 228 -3.22 25.99 -20.17
C GLN A 228 -4.42 25.02 -20.20
N PRO A 229 -4.33 23.87 -20.87
CA PRO A 229 -5.43 22.92 -20.91
C PRO A 229 -5.77 22.50 -19.46
N ASP A 230 -7.04 22.63 -19.09
CA ASP A 230 -7.52 22.41 -17.70
C ASP A 230 -6.96 21.10 -17.15
N GLN A 231 -6.18 21.20 -16.08
CA GLN A 231 -5.56 20.03 -15.47
C GLN A 231 -6.64 19.15 -14.84
N PRO A 232 -6.60 17.82 -15.05
CA PRO A 232 -7.71 16.96 -14.67
C PRO A 232 -7.88 16.95 -13.14
N THR A 233 -9.05 17.39 -12.70
CA THR A 233 -9.48 17.38 -11.30
C THR A 233 -9.33 16.00 -10.65
N PRO A 234 -9.30 15.89 -9.30
CA PRO A 234 -9.26 14.59 -8.61
C PRO A 234 -10.38 13.64 -9.08
N GLN A 235 -11.56 14.19 -9.35
CA GLN A 235 -12.73 13.47 -9.86
C GLN A 235 -12.53 12.97 -11.30
N GLN A 236 -11.94 13.77 -12.20
CA GLN A 236 -11.62 13.36 -13.57
C GLN A 236 -10.48 12.32 -13.63
N ARG A 237 -9.42 12.47 -12.82
CA ARG A 237 -8.33 11.48 -12.68
C ARG A 237 -8.81 10.11 -12.18
N CYS A 238 -9.95 10.10 -11.50
CA CYS A 238 -10.62 8.92 -10.95
C CYS A 238 -12.02 8.67 -11.53
N ALA A 239 -12.26 9.04 -12.79
CA ALA A 239 -13.51 8.76 -13.50
C ALA A 239 -13.82 7.25 -13.59
N PRO A 240 -15.10 6.83 -13.67
CA PRO A 240 -15.46 5.44 -13.95
C PRO A 240 -14.80 4.91 -15.24
N LEU A 241 -14.51 3.62 -15.29
CA LEU A 241 -13.97 2.98 -16.50
C LEU A 241 -15.01 3.07 -17.64
N PRO A 242 -14.58 3.25 -18.91
CA PRO A 242 -15.50 3.33 -20.05
C PRO A 242 -16.35 2.07 -20.19
N ALA A 243 -17.48 2.15 -20.89
CA ALA A 243 -18.39 1.03 -21.09
C ALA A 243 -17.64 -0.21 -21.66
N PRO A 244 -17.85 -1.41 -21.09
CA PRO A 244 -17.12 -2.61 -21.49
C PRO A 244 -17.45 -3.03 -22.93
N LYS A 245 -16.52 -3.74 -23.56
CA LYS A 245 -16.62 -4.24 -24.95
C LYS A 245 -16.36 -5.74 -24.99
N GLY A 246 -16.80 -6.41 -26.06
CA GLY A 246 -16.62 -7.85 -26.23
C GLY A 246 -17.59 -8.68 -25.39
N THR A 247 -17.11 -9.81 -24.85
CA THR A 247 -17.94 -10.78 -24.11
C THR A 247 -18.35 -10.22 -22.75
N ILE A 248 -19.63 -9.87 -22.56
CA ILE A 248 -20.18 -9.35 -21.31
C ILE A 248 -21.16 -10.38 -20.72
N VAL A 249 -20.94 -10.76 -19.46
CA VAL A 249 -21.84 -11.57 -18.65
C VAL A 249 -22.41 -10.68 -17.54
N ARG A 250 -23.71 -10.36 -17.61
CA ARG A 250 -24.41 -9.73 -16.49
C ARG A 250 -24.69 -10.76 -15.40
N VAL A 251 -24.52 -10.36 -14.14
CA VAL A 251 -24.76 -11.23 -12.97
C VAL A 251 -25.56 -10.47 -11.92
N LYS A 252 -26.62 -11.09 -11.39
CA LYS A 252 -27.46 -10.56 -10.31
C LYS A 252 -26.95 -10.99 -8.92
N PRO A 253 -27.24 -10.26 -7.83
CA PRO A 253 -26.87 -10.65 -6.47
C PRO A 253 -27.35 -12.06 -6.07
N SER A 254 -28.53 -12.47 -6.55
CA SER A 254 -29.09 -13.82 -6.38
C SER A 254 -28.27 -14.94 -7.03
N GLN A 255 -27.32 -14.61 -7.90
CA GLN A 255 -26.37 -15.55 -8.51
C GLN A 255 -25.02 -15.56 -7.78
N GLY A 256 -24.86 -14.89 -6.63
CA GLY A 256 -23.60 -14.81 -5.87
C GLY A 256 -22.98 -16.17 -5.53
N ALA A 257 -23.81 -17.18 -5.24
CA ALA A 257 -23.38 -18.56 -5.04
C ALA A 257 -22.76 -19.24 -6.28
N LYS A 258 -23.08 -18.74 -7.49
CA LYS A 258 -22.59 -19.25 -8.79
C LYS A 258 -21.46 -18.40 -9.38
N LEU A 259 -21.27 -17.17 -8.89
CA LEU A 259 -20.27 -16.22 -9.41
C LEU A 259 -18.83 -16.83 -9.47
N PRO A 260 -18.33 -17.55 -8.45
CA PRO A 260 -16.98 -18.15 -8.51
C PRO A 260 -16.82 -19.21 -9.62
N SER A 261 -17.81 -20.07 -9.84
CA SER A 261 -17.76 -21.10 -10.88
C SER A 261 -17.98 -20.52 -12.27
N MET A 262 -18.87 -19.53 -12.42
CA MET A 262 -19.05 -18.77 -13.67
C MET A 262 -17.72 -18.13 -14.12
N ILE A 263 -16.97 -17.51 -13.20
CA ILE A 263 -15.66 -16.89 -13.49
C ILE A 263 -14.60 -17.95 -13.84
N ALA A 264 -14.54 -19.06 -13.10
CA ALA A 264 -13.60 -20.14 -13.40
C ALA A 264 -13.86 -20.78 -14.79
N GLN A 265 -15.13 -20.90 -15.19
CA GLN A 265 -15.55 -21.49 -16.46
C GLN A 265 -15.48 -20.53 -17.66
N ALA A 266 -15.51 -19.21 -17.42
CA ALA A 266 -15.48 -18.13 -18.43
C ALA A 266 -14.43 -18.32 -19.55
N LYS A 267 -14.63 -17.66 -20.70
CA LYS A 267 -13.55 -17.50 -21.71
C LYS A 267 -12.62 -16.35 -21.28
N ALA A 268 -11.39 -16.34 -21.78
CA ALA A 268 -10.51 -15.17 -21.64
C ALA A 268 -11.19 -13.90 -22.21
N ASN A 269 -10.80 -12.72 -21.72
CA ASN A 269 -11.41 -11.44 -22.10
C ASN A 269 -12.93 -11.30 -21.81
N THR A 270 -13.46 -12.06 -20.83
CA THR A 270 -14.85 -11.92 -20.38
C THR A 270 -14.98 -10.82 -19.32
N THR A 271 -15.91 -9.89 -19.51
CA THR A 271 -16.34 -8.93 -18.48
C THR A 271 -17.54 -9.46 -17.71
N PHE A 272 -17.40 -9.64 -16.40
CA PHE A 272 -18.48 -9.83 -15.46
C PHE A 272 -19.00 -8.47 -14.98
N LEU A 273 -20.24 -8.17 -15.33
CA LEU A 273 -20.91 -6.90 -15.04
C LEU A 273 -21.97 -7.12 -13.96
N LEU A 274 -21.65 -6.73 -12.73
CA LEU A 274 -22.42 -7.04 -11.53
C LEU A 274 -23.52 -6.00 -11.30
N GLU A 275 -24.78 -6.43 -11.26
CA GLU A 275 -25.91 -5.58 -10.86
C GLU A 275 -25.80 -5.16 -9.37
N ASN A 276 -26.46 -4.05 -9.00
CA ASN A 276 -26.37 -3.53 -7.63
C ASN A 276 -26.90 -4.55 -6.59
N GLY A 277 -26.18 -4.74 -5.49
CA GLY A 277 -26.56 -5.56 -4.34
C GLY A 277 -25.37 -6.25 -3.64
N THR A 278 -25.69 -7.15 -2.70
CA THR A 278 -24.67 -7.93 -1.95
C THR A 278 -24.59 -9.37 -2.48
N TYR A 279 -23.40 -9.75 -2.92
CA TYR A 279 -23.06 -11.07 -3.44
C TYR A 279 -22.55 -11.95 -2.30
N LYS A 280 -23.42 -12.83 -1.81
CA LYS A 280 -23.07 -13.86 -0.84
C LYS A 280 -22.58 -15.12 -1.57
N MET A 281 -21.37 -15.55 -1.24
CA MET A 281 -20.83 -16.85 -1.64
C MET A 281 -21.28 -17.92 -0.65
N THR A 282 -21.37 -19.19 -1.08
CA THR A 282 -21.87 -20.32 -0.28
C THR A 282 -21.02 -21.56 -0.48
N GLY A 283 -21.16 -22.56 0.42
CA GLY A 283 -20.40 -23.80 0.35
C GLY A 283 -19.00 -23.70 0.96
N SER A 284 -18.11 -24.60 0.55
CA SER A 284 -16.72 -24.70 1.02
C SER A 284 -15.83 -23.56 0.50
N GLU A 285 -14.61 -23.42 1.06
CA GLU A 285 -13.63 -22.41 0.61
C GLU A 285 -13.38 -22.43 -0.90
N SER A 286 -13.27 -23.62 -1.51
CA SER A 286 -13.04 -23.75 -2.95
C SER A 286 -14.26 -23.40 -3.81
N GLN A 287 -15.47 -23.45 -3.24
CA GLN A 287 -16.71 -22.99 -3.87
C GLN A 287 -16.93 -21.49 -3.66
N ARG A 288 -16.43 -20.91 -2.55
CA ARG A 288 -16.57 -19.48 -2.22
C ARG A 288 -15.53 -18.60 -2.93
N ARG A 289 -14.28 -19.05 -3.05
CA ARG A 289 -13.16 -18.28 -3.60
C ARG A 289 -13.32 -18.02 -5.11
N ILE A 290 -13.33 -16.76 -5.52
CA ILE A 290 -13.26 -16.38 -6.94
C ILE A 290 -11.84 -16.63 -7.45
N GLN A 291 -11.68 -17.60 -8.35
CA GLN A 291 -10.36 -18.00 -8.90
C GLN A 291 -10.21 -17.57 -10.36
N ILE A 292 -9.36 -16.57 -10.61
CA ILE A 292 -9.13 -16.00 -11.93
C ILE A 292 -7.83 -16.58 -12.52
N LYS A 293 -7.98 -17.58 -13.39
CA LYS A 293 -6.89 -18.35 -14.03
C LYS A 293 -6.84 -18.18 -15.56
N LYS A 294 -7.56 -17.21 -16.10
CA LYS A 294 -7.66 -16.89 -17.54
C LYS A 294 -7.43 -15.39 -17.73
N PRO A 295 -6.72 -14.97 -18.79
CA PRO A 295 -6.33 -13.57 -18.94
C PRO A 295 -7.49 -12.67 -19.36
N GLY A 296 -7.35 -11.37 -19.11
CA GLY A 296 -8.29 -10.32 -19.52
C GLY A 296 -9.67 -10.37 -18.84
N ILE A 297 -9.83 -11.19 -17.79
CA ILE A 297 -11.08 -11.25 -17.02
C ILE A 297 -11.28 -9.92 -16.30
N THR A 298 -12.42 -9.28 -16.54
CA THR A 298 -12.83 -8.07 -15.82
C THR A 298 -13.99 -8.39 -14.88
N ILE A 299 -13.95 -7.91 -13.65
CA ILE A 299 -15.08 -7.94 -12.70
C ILE A 299 -15.35 -6.50 -12.26
N ARG A 300 -16.54 -5.98 -12.55
CA ARG A 300 -16.94 -4.62 -12.17
C ARG A 300 -18.43 -4.44 -11.97
N SER A 301 -18.85 -3.36 -11.31
CA SER A 301 -20.25 -3.00 -11.20
C SER A 301 -20.84 -2.53 -12.54
N ALA A 302 -22.15 -2.75 -12.71
CA ALA A 302 -22.93 -2.24 -13.84
C ALA A 302 -23.14 -0.72 -13.81
N SER A 303 -22.91 -0.10 -12.65
CA SER A 303 -23.23 1.30 -12.33
C SER A 303 -21.99 2.20 -12.18
N GLY A 304 -20.77 1.66 -12.20
CA GLY A 304 -19.53 2.40 -11.92
C GLY A 304 -19.37 2.84 -10.46
N ASP A 305 -20.26 2.37 -9.58
CA ASP A 305 -20.37 2.77 -8.17
C ASP A 305 -20.01 1.61 -7.25
N ALA A 306 -18.82 1.70 -6.66
CA ALA A 306 -18.29 0.70 -5.74
C ALA A 306 -19.12 0.52 -4.47
N SER A 307 -19.92 1.50 -4.05
CA SER A 307 -20.77 1.37 -2.86
C SER A 307 -21.98 0.45 -3.10
N LYS A 308 -22.39 0.29 -4.36
CA LYS A 308 -23.62 -0.43 -4.74
C LYS A 308 -23.43 -1.91 -5.05
N VAL A 309 -22.20 -2.39 -5.18
CA VAL A 309 -21.88 -3.82 -5.41
C VAL A 309 -20.92 -4.30 -4.32
N ILE A 310 -21.38 -5.23 -3.48
CA ILE A 310 -20.64 -5.72 -2.31
C ILE A 310 -20.37 -7.21 -2.44
N ILE A 311 -19.10 -7.61 -2.55
CA ILE A 311 -18.66 -9.01 -2.43
C ILE A 311 -18.22 -9.24 -0.98
N ASP A 312 -18.94 -10.13 -0.27
CA ASP A 312 -18.86 -10.26 1.18
C ASP A 312 -18.32 -11.63 1.63
N GLY A 313 -17.08 -11.66 2.15
CA GLY A 313 -16.41 -12.90 2.56
C GLY A 313 -16.91 -13.49 3.88
N GLU A 314 -17.58 -12.68 4.71
CA GLU A 314 -18.17 -13.04 6.01
C GLU A 314 -17.19 -13.63 7.05
N TYR A 315 -15.88 -13.40 6.88
CA TYR A 315 -14.78 -14.11 7.55
C TYR A 315 -14.82 -15.65 7.40
N LYS A 316 -15.57 -16.15 6.42
CA LYS A 316 -15.63 -17.57 6.05
C LYS A 316 -14.77 -17.86 4.83
N THR A 317 -14.77 -16.96 3.84
CA THR A 317 -13.86 -17.03 2.68
C THR A 317 -12.46 -16.58 3.11
N GLN A 318 -11.43 -17.39 2.84
CA GLN A 318 -10.04 -17.07 3.17
C GLN A 318 -9.52 -15.94 2.30
N GLU A 319 -9.56 -16.14 0.98
CA GLU A 319 -9.10 -15.17 -0.01
C GLU A 319 -10.26 -14.96 -0.98
N ILE A 320 -10.82 -13.75 -1.05
CA ILE A 320 -12.09 -13.56 -1.78
C ILE A 320 -11.86 -13.61 -3.29
N ILE A 321 -10.88 -12.84 -3.79
CA ILE A 321 -10.44 -12.89 -5.18
C ILE A 321 -8.98 -13.35 -5.25
N PHE A 322 -8.75 -14.47 -5.94
CA PHE A 322 -7.43 -15.04 -6.20
C PHE A 322 -7.10 -14.92 -7.68
N ILE A 323 -5.99 -14.24 -8.00
CA ILE A 323 -5.59 -13.89 -9.38
C ILE A 323 -4.26 -14.58 -9.71
N ALA A 324 -4.24 -15.32 -10.83
CA ALA A 324 -3.08 -16.03 -11.33
C ALA A 324 -2.93 -15.91 -12.87
N ALA A 325 -3.45 -14.83 -13.47
CA ALA A 325 -3.44 -14.59 -14.92
C ALA A 325 -3.32 -13.10 -15.26
N ASP A 326 -2.84 -12.82 -16.48
CA ASP A 326 -2.59 -11.49 -17.03
C ASP A 326 -3.86 -10.63 -17.27
N ASP A 327 -3.69 -9.31 -17.30
CA ASP A 327 -4.71 -8.32 -17.72
C ASP A 327 -6.03 -8.35 -16.92
N VAL A 328 -6.01 -8.92 -15.71
CA VAL A 328 -7.19 -9.03 -14.87
C VAL A 328 -7.53 -7.68 -14.25
N THR A 329 -8.74 -7.19 -14.52
CA THR A 329 -9.26 -5.93 -13.96
C THR A 329 -10.32 -6.22 -12.90
N ILE A 330 -10.10 -5.74 -11.68
CA ILE A 330 -11.11 -5.69 -10.61
C ILE A 330 -11.41 -4.22 -10.39
N ALA A 331 -12.65 -3.78 -10.65
CA ALA A 331 -12.97 -2.36 -10.61
C ALA A 331 -14.34 -2.05 -10.02
N GLU A 332 -14.48 -0.87 -9.40
CA GLU A 332 -15.77 -0.26 -9.07
C GLU A 332 -16.70 -1.15 -8.21
N ILE A 333 -16.13 -1.89 -7.26
CA ILE A 333 -16.86 -2.76 -6.31
C ILE A 333 -16.31 -2.63 -4.88
N THR A 334 -17.15 -2.94 -3.90
CA THR A 334 -16.75 -3.19 -2.52
C THR A 334 -16.38 -4.67 -2.35
N ILE A 335 -15.25 -4.95 -1.71
CA ILE A 335 -14.86 -6.30 -1.26
C ILE A 335 -14.58 -6.21 0.23
N ARG A 336 -15.24 -7.05 1.04
CA ARG A 336 -15.12 -6.97 2.50
C ARG A 336 -15.01 -8.31 3.23
N GLN A 337 -14.47 -8.25 4.44
CA GLN A 337 -14.52 -9.36 5.42
C GLN A 337 -13.92 -10.68 4.89
N ALA A 338 -12.74 -10.61 4.28
CA ALA A 338 -11.93 -11.81 4.05
C ALA A 338 -11.32 -12.27 5.38
N LYS A 339 -11.24 -13.59 5.59
CA LYS A 339 -10.50 -14.15 6.73
C LYS A 339 -8.99 -13.91 6.60
N TYR A 340 -8.45 -13.94 5.39
CA TYR A 340 -7.08 -13.51 5.06
C TYR A 340 -7.15 -12.28 4.12
N HIS A 341 -6.83 -12.44 2.84
CA HIS A 341 -6.71 -11.33 1.88
C HIS A 341 -8.02 -11.04 1.15
N LEU A 342 -8.34 -9.75 0.94
CA LEU A 342 -9.49 -9.38 0.10
C LEU A 342 -9.17 -9.69 -1.38
N ILE A 343 -7.93 -9.42 -1.81
CA ILE A 343 -7.37 -9.81 -3.10
C ILE A 343 -5.99 -10.44 -2.88
N HIS A 344 -5.73 -11.60 -3.48
CA HIS A 344 -4.41 -12.24 -3.55
C HIS A 344 -4.02 -12.41 -5.01
N ILE A 345 -2.86 -11.89 -5.40
CA ILE A 345 -2.27 -12.02 -6.74
C ILE A 345 -0.95 -12.76 -6.64
N THR A 346 -0.77 -13.80 -7.44
CA THR A 346 0.47 -14.59 -7.44
C THR A 346 0.94 -14.87 -8.86
N GLY A 347 2.25 -15.04 -9.05
CA GLY A 347 2.78 -15.65 -10.26
C GLY A 347 2.22 -17.07 -10.44
N ASN A 348 2.10 -17.56 -11.67
CA ASN A 348 1.59 -18.92 -11.91
C ASN A 348 2.74 -19.90 -12.21
N ALA A 349 2.44 -21.13 -12.63
CA ALA A 349 3.45 -22.13 -12.99
C ALA A 349 4.12 -21.85 -14.35
N ASN A 350 3.42 -21.16 -15.25
CA ASN A 350 3.78 -21.00 -16.66
C ASN A 350 4.56 -19.70 -16.94
N GLY A 351 4.47 -18.70 -16.04
CA GLY A 351 5.21 -17.45 -16.15
C GLY A 351 4.81 -16.43 -15.08
N HIS A 352 5.39 -15.24 -15.20
CA HIS A 352 4.96 -14.05 -14.46
C HIS A 352 3.47 -13.76 -14.74
N VAL A 353 2.81 -13.08 -13.80
CA VAL A 353 1.49 -12.49 -14.02
C VAL A 353 1.65 -10.99 -14.22
N MET A 354 1.10 -10.46 -15.30
CA MET A 354 1.34 -9.10 -15.74
C MET A 354 0.07 -8.25 -15.73
N ARG A 355 0.23 -6.96 -15.45
CA ARG A 355 -0.79 -5.91 -15.64
C ARG A 355 -2.13 -6.15 -14.87
N PRO A 356 -2.15 -6.64 -13.61
CA PRO A 356 -3.37 -6.62 -12.83
C PRO A 356 -3.80 -5.17 -12.54
N ASN A 357 -5.08 -4.86 -12.67
CA ASN A 357 -5.62 -3.50 -12.54
C ASN A 357 -6.71 -3.47 -11.46
N LEU A 358 -6.42 -2.80 -10.33
CA LEU A 358 -7.31 -2.66 -9.18
C LEU A 358 -7.76 -1.20 -9.09
N TYR A 359 -9.02 -0.92 -9.42
CA TYR A 359 -9.45 0.46 -9.72
C TYR A 359 -10.78 0.88 -9.09
N ARG A 360 -10.85 2.04 -8.44
CA ARG A 360 -12.08 2.54 -7.78
C ARG A 360 -12.70 1.52 -6.83
N LEU A 361 -11.88 0.76 -6.10
CA LEU A 361 -12.36 -0.27 -5.17
C LEU A 361 -12.66 0.30 -3.79
N ARG A 362 -13.50 -0.39 -3.02
CA ARG A 362 -13.60 -0.22 -1.57
C ARG A 362 -13.24 -1.53 -0.88
N LEU A 363 -12.02 -1.60 -0.37
CA LEU A 363 -11.49 -2.75 0.34
C LEU A 363 -11.66 -2.53 1.84
N LEU A 364 -12.39 -3.42 2.50
CA LEU A 364 -12.87 -3.23 3.87
C LEU A 364 -12.60 -4.45 4.76
N ASP A 365 -11.91 -4.21 5.87
CA ASP A 365 -11.78 -5.17 6.98
C ASP A 365 -11.30 -6.59 6.60
N GLY A 366 -10.22 -6.70 5.81
CA GLY A 366 -9.51 -7.98 5.60
C GLY A 366 -8.76 -8.43 6.87
N GLY A 367 -8.80 -9.73 7.19
CA GLY A 367 -8.13 -10.31 8.36
C GLY A 367 -6.61 -10.43 8.22
N GLN A 368 -6.08 -10.29 7.00
CA GLN A 368 -4.65 -10.11 6.72
C GLN A 368 -4.45 -8.90 5.78
N GLN A 369 -3.34 -8.82 5.03
CA GLN A 369 -3.12 -7.72 4.06
C GLN A 369 -4.27 -7.66 3.04
N PHE A 370 -4.75 -6.46 2.74
CA PHE A 370 -5.94 -6.27 1.90
C PHE A 370 -5.69 -6.70 0.46
N VAL A 371 -4.52 -6.33 -0.09
CA VAL A 371 -4.01 -6.81 -1.37
C VAL A 371 -2.67 -7.49 -1.14
N LYS A 372 -2.62 -8.82 -1.25
CA LYS A 372 -1.37 -9.58 -1.18
C LYS A 372 -0.84 -9.86 -2.58
N VAL A 373 0.45 -9.60 -2.80
CA VAL A 373 1.13 -9.82 -4.08
C VAL A 373 2.42 -10.60 -3.84
N ASN A 374 2.59 -11.76 -4.45
CA ASN A 374 3.79 -12.59 -4.25
C ASN A 374 4.23 -13.39 -5.50
N SER A 375 5.39 -14.04 -5.39
CA SER A 375 5.78 -15.07 -6.34
C SER A 375 5.03 -16.38 -6.12
N CYS A 376 4.96 -17.20 -7.16
CA CYS A 376 4.54 -18.60 -7.02
C CYS A 376 5.44 -19.35 -6.04
N CYS A 377 5.00 -20.50 -5.53
CA CYS A 377 5.71 -21.28 -4.50
C CYS A 377 7.15 -21.73 -4.87
N SER A 378 7.58 -21.57 -6.14
CA SER A 378 8.96 -21.84 -6.57
C SER A 378 9.88 -20.62 -6.55
N HIS A 379 9.35 -19.43 -6.24
CA HIS A 379 10.02 -18.12 -6.28
C HIS A 379 10.66 -17.75 -7.64
N LYS A 380 10.19 -18.37 -8.74
CA LYS A 380 10.65 -18.07 -10.11
C LYS A 380 9.78 -17.04 -10.83
N ASN A 381 8.46 -17.13 -10.66
CA ASN A 381 7.48 -16.30 -11.35
C ASN A 381 6.85 -15.30 -10.39
N TRP A 382 6.64 -14.06 -10.86
CA TRP A 382 6.34 -12.86 -10.05
C TRP A 382 5.14 -12.09 -10.63
N VAL A 383 4.73 -11.00 -9.98
CA VAL A 383 3.58 -10.17 -10.41
C VAL A 383 4.02 -8.74 -10.71
N ASP A 384 3.96 -8.35 -11.99
CA ASP A 384 4.60 -7.13 -12.48
C ASP A 384 3.64 -6.21 -13.26
N LYS A 385 3.97 -4.91 -13.31
CA LYS A 385 3.23 -3.85 -14.01
C LYS A 385 1.79 -3.66 -13.51
N GLY A 386 1.54 -3.98 -12.24
CA GLY A 386 0.22 -3.84 -11.64
C GLY A 386 -0.12 -2.41 -11.25
N VAL A 387 -1.41 -2.12 -11.17
CA VAL A 387 -1.96 -0.83 -10.76
C VAL A 387 -2.93 -1.03 -9.59
N LEU A 388 -2.76 -0.25 -8.53
CA LEU A 388 -3.78 -0.01 -7.52
C LEU A 388 -4.08 1.49 -7.51
N ALA A 389 -5.27 1.89 -7.99
CA ALA A 389 -5.60 3.29 -8.12
C ALA A 389 -7.03 3.68 -7.73
N CYS A 390 -7.19 4.94 -7.31
CA CYS A 390 -8.48 5.58 -7.00
C CYS A 390 -9.32 4.84 -5.95
N SER A 391 -8.70 4.02 -5.09
CA SER A 391 -9.38 3.06 -4.21
C SER A 391 -9.33 3.45 -2.73
N GLU A 392 -10.33 3.02 -1.96
CA GLU A 392 -10.34 3.10 -0.50
C GLU A 392 -9.92 1.76 0.11
N LEU A 393 -9.02 1.78 1.08
CA LEU A 393 -8.57 0.64 1.87
C LEU A 393 -8.74 0.96 3.36
N THR A 394 -9.90 0.64 3.93
CA THR A 394 -10.30 1.01 5.29
C THR A 394 -10.35 -0.19 6.24
N MET A 395 -9.70 -0.05 7.38
CA MET A 395 -9.77 -0.97 8.52
C MET A 395 -10.55 -0.31 9.68
N THR A 396 -11.69 -0.90 10.04
CA THR A 396 -12.61 -0.45 11.10
C THR A 396 -12.27 -1.07 12.46
N ASP A 397 -12.90 -0.58 13.53
CA ASP A 397 -12.80 -1.21 14.85
C ASP A 397 -13.47 -2.58 14.95
N ASN A 398 -14.30 -2.96 13.99
CA ASN A 398 -14.78 -4.34 13.89
C ASN A 398 -13.82 -5.22 13.08
N GLY A 399 -13.24 -4.70 11.99
CA GLY A 399 -12.18 -5.37 11.25
C GLY A 399 -10.96 -5.70 12.12
N ARG A 400 -10.54 -4.76 12.98
CA ARG A 400 -9.42 -4.95 13.93
C ARG A 400 -9.58 -6.13 14.91
N LYS A 401 -10.81 -6.64 15.12
CA LYS A 401 -11.08 -7.84 15.94
C LYS A 401 -10.82 -9.16 15.20
N ASN A 402 -10.78 -9.12 13.88
CA ASN A 402 -10.68 -10.28 12.98
C ASN A 402 -9.31 -10.38 12.29
N VAL A 403 -8.33 -9.55 12.71
CA VAL A 403 -6.96 -9.61 12.22
C VAL A 403 -6.27 -10.88 12.74
N GLU A 404 -5.53 -11.56 11.86
CA GLU A 404 -4.74 -12.73 12.22
C GLU A 404 -3.57 -12.37 13.15
N THR A 405 -3.58 -12.97 14.33
CA THR A 405 -2.61 -12.75 15.41
C THR A 405 -1.58 -13.88 15.54
N ARG A 406 -1.76 -15.02 14.85
CA ARG A 406 -0.84 -16.17 14.92
C ARG A 406 0.50 -15.96 14.22
N PHE A 407 0.61 -14.92 13.38
CA PHE A 407 1.80 -14.61 12.59
C PHE A 407 2.32 -13.20 12.88
N ALA A 408 3.56 -12.92 12.43
CA ALA A 408 4.21 -11.60 12.45
C ALA A 408 4.14 -10.86 13.80
N GLY A 409 4.30 -11.58 14.92
CA GLY A 409 4.30 -10.98 16.27
C GLY A 409 2.93 -10.44 16.73
N GLY A 410 1.83 -10.91 16.15
CA GLY A 410 0.48 -10.59 16.62
C GLY A 410 -0.34 -9.67 15.71
N CYS A 411 0.15 -9.28 14.54
CA CYS A 411 -0.58 -8.36 13.65
C CYS A 411 -0.18 -8.51 12.17
N TYR A 412 -0.69 -9.55 11.50
CA TYR A 412 -0.34 -9.84 10.10
C TYR A 412 -1.30 -9.17 9.09
N THR A 413 -1.55 -7.87 9.25
CA THR A 413 -2.40 -7.05 8.35
C THR A 413 -1.63 -5.85 7.80
N GLY A 414 -2.04 -5.37 6.63
CA GLY A 414 -1.44 -4.28 5.86
C GLY A 414 -2.39 -3.82 4.74
N GLY A 415 -2.00 -2.80 3.97
CA GLY A 415 -2.79 -2.36 2.82
C GLY A 415 -2.50 -3.21 1.58
N ILE A 416 -1.64 -2.71 0.69
CA ILE A 416 -1.00 -3.54 -0.34
C ILE A 416 0.37 -4.00 0.15
N ASP A 417 0.65 -5.30 0.09
CA ASP A 417 1.95 -5.91 0.39
C ASP A 417 2.44 -6.74 -0.80
N ALA A 418 3.62 -6.39 -1.32
CA ALA A 418 4.17 -6.94 -2.55
C ALA A 418 5.60 -7.46 -2.42
N HIS A 419 5.78 -8.74 -2.74
CA HIS A 419 7.06 -9.45 -2.70
C HIS A 419 7.64 -9.54 -4.11
N GLY A 420 8.80 -8.91 -4.34
CA GLY A 420 9.58 -8.98 -5.57
C GLY A 420 8.85 -8.49 -6.82
N ALA A 421 7.90 -7.59 -6.67
CA ALA A 421 7.09 -7.05 -7.76
C ALA A 421 7.84 -5.94 -8.52
N LYS A 422 7.63 -5.84 -9.83
CA LYS A 422 8.31 -4.83 -10.69
C LYS A 422 7.31 -3.87 -11.35
N ASP A 423 7.71 -2.61 -11.52
CA ASP A 423 7.01 -1.57 -12.30
C ASP A 423 5.56 -1.30 -11.84
N TRP A 424 5.27 -1.42 -10.54
CA TRP A 424 3.93 -1.19 -10.00
C TRP A 424 3.61 0.29 -9.76
N VAL A 425 2.35 0.67 -9.98
CA VAL A 425 1.84 2.01 -9.66
C VAL A 425 0.76 1.92 -8.58
N VAL A 426 0.97 2.60 -7.45
CA VAL A 426 -0.02 2.76 -6.38
C VAL A 426 -0.34 4.24 -6.27
N ARG A 427 -1.50 4.68 -6.81
CA ARG A 427 -1.82 6.10 -6.94
C ARG A 427 -3.23 6.53 -6.58
N ASP A 428 -3.39 7.74 -6.07
CA ASP A 428 -4.71 8.37 -5.85
C ASP A 428 -5.62 7.56 -4.89
N ASN A 429 -5.05 6.75 -3.99
CA ASN A 429 -5.79 5.90 -3.05
C ASN A 429 -5.90 6.53 -1.65
N THR A 430 -6.91 6.13 -0.88
CA THR A 430 -7.00 6.42 0.56
C THR A 430 -6.82 5.13 1.38
N PHE A 431 -5.82 5.10 2.26
CA PHE A 431 -5.60 4.02 3.23
C PHE A 431 -5.92 4.51 4.63
N LYS A 432 -6.73 3.76 5.40
CA LYS A 432 -7.27 4.26 6.67
C LYS A 432 -7.30 3.20 7.78
N GLY A 433 -6.73 3.54 8.94
CA GLY A 433 -6.92 2.78 10.18
C GLY A 433 -6.17 1.43 10.27
N ILE A 434 -5.15 1.21 9.43
CA ILE A 434 -4.45 -0.08 9.35
C ILE A 434 -3.44 -0.19 10.51
N TYR A 435 -3.92 -0.64 11.68
CA TYR A 435 -3.14 -0.90 12.89
C TYR A 435 -3.85 -1.97 13.75
N CYS A 436 -3.13 -2.61 14.68
CA CYS A 436 -3.71 -3.52 15.68
C CYS A 436 -3.77 -2.87 17.06
N LYS A 437 -4.85 -3.13 17.80
CA LYS A 437 -5.00 -2.73 19.22
C LYS A 437 -4.47 -3.79 20.20
N ASN A 438 -4.58 -5.08 19.82
CA ASN A 438 -4.38 -6.24 20.70
C ASN A 438 -3.24 -7.15 20.19
N GLY A 439 -2.19 -6.58 19.59
CA GLY A 439 -1.16 -7.35 18.89
C GLY A 439 0.06 -6.52 18.51
N GLY A 440 0.92 -7.09 17.66
CA GLY A 440 2.14 -6.44 17.18
C GLY A 440 1.94 -5.26 16.23
N LEU A 441 3.03 -4.81 15.63
CA LEU A 441 3.05 -3.71 14.67
C LEU A 441 2.54 -4.17 13.30
N ALA A 442 1.45 -3.57 12.82
CA ALA A 442 0.91 -3.86 11.48
C ALA A 442 1.93 -3.55 10.38
N GLU A 443 1.75 -4.16 9.21
CA GLU A 443 2.52 -3.87 8.00
C GLU A 443 2.13 -2.50 7.41
N HIS A 444 2.86 -2.08 6.37
CA HIS A 444 2.64 -0.79 5.75
C HIS A 444 1.27 -0.74 5.03
N ALA A 445 0.72 0.47 4.90
CA ALA A 445 -0.37 0.72 3.97
C ALA A 445 0.07 0.43 2.52
N ILE A 446 1.33 0.73 2.17
CA ILE A 446 1.96 0.38 0.90
C ILE A 446 3.31 -0.28 1.20
N HIS A 447 3.46 -1.59 0.99
CA HIS A 447 4.73 -2.32 1.18
C HIS A 447 5.20 -2.96 -0.12
N PHE A 448 6.42 -2.64 -0.56
CA PHE A 448 7.10 -3.33 -1.66
C PHE A 448 8.49 -3.78 -1.20
N TRP A 449 8.75 -5.09 -1.14
CA TRP A 449 10.00 -5.66 -0.61
C TRP A 449 10.42 -6.92 -1.38
N ARG A 450 11.29 -7.77 -0.81
CA ARG A 450 11.87 -8.97 -1.47
C ARG A 450 12.57 -8.67 -2.81
N ALA A 451 13.31 -7.56 -2.86
CA ALA A 451 13.86 -6.99 -4.10
C ALA A 451 12.77 -6.68 -5.14
N SER A 452 11.74 -5.92 -4.73
CA SER A 452 10.84 -5.23 -5.67
C SER A 452 11.59 -4.13 -6.41
N TRP A 453 11.15 -3.75 -7.62
CA TRP A 453 11.87 -2.78 -8.46
C TRP A 453 10.91 -1.78 -9.14
N GLY A 454 11.18 -0.49 -8.99
CA GLY A 454 10.56 0.56 -9.82
C GLY A 454 9.12 0.92 -9.44
N THR A 455 8.73 0.70 -8.19
CA THR A 455 7.41 1.10 -7.69
C THR A 455 7.24 2.62 -7.69
N LEU A 456 6.13 3.11 -8.23
CA LEU A 456 5.65 4.49 -8.08
C LEU A 456 4.52 4.51 -7.04
N SER A 457 4.73 5.24 -5.93
CA SER A 457 3.70 5.52 -4.92
C SER A 457 3.40 7.02 -4.94
N GLU A 458 2.26 7.44 -5.51
CA GLU A 458 1.94 8.86 -5.67
C GLU A 458 0.52 9.29 -5.30
N ARG A 459 0.35 10.50 -4.75
CA ARG A 459 -0.97 11.08 -4.43
C ARG A 459 -1.87 10.19 -3.55
N ASN A 460 -1.27 9.33 -2.73
CA ASN A 460 -2.03 8.54 -1.77
C ASN A 460 -2.22 9.33 -0.47
N ILE A 461 -3.38 9.18 0.15
CA ILE A 461 -3.72 9.73 1.46
C ILE A 461 -3.72 8.58 2.46
N ILE A 462 -2.82 8.61 3.44
CA ILE A 462 -2.65 7.57 4.45
C ILE A 462 -3.01 8.16 5.81
N ILE A 463 -4.10 7.67 6.41
CA ILE A 463 -4.68 8.20 7.65
C ILE A 463 -4.65 7.12 8.73
N ASN A 464 -3.96 7.40 9.83
CA ASN A 464 -4.02 6.57 11.04
C ASN A 464 -3.65 5.09 10.79
N CYS A 465 -2.63 4.84 9.97
CA CYS A 465 -2.02 3.52 9.80
C CYS A 465 -0.78 3.40 10.68
N ALA A 466 -0.46 2.19 11.14
CA ALA A 466 0.72 1.92 11.97
C ALA A 466 2.02 2.25 11.24
N ARG A 467 2.08 1.91 9.94
CA ARG A 467 3.14 2.28 9.02
C ARG A 467 2.57 2.72 7.68
N GLY A 468 3.17 3.72 7.04
CA GLY A 468 2.68 4.29 5.78
C GLY A 468 3.21 3.58 4.54
N ILE A 469 4.38 3.98 4.03
CA ILE A 469 4.99 3.45 2.80
C ILE A 469 6.34 2.81 3.13
N GLY A 470 6.49 1.52 2.85
CA GLY A 470 7.70 0.74 3.11
C GLY A 470 8.31 0.21 1.82
N TYR A 471 9.51 0.67 1.46
CA TYR A 471 10.29 0.11 0.37
C TYR A 471 11.45 -0.71 0.97
N GLY A 472 11.39 -2.03 0.78
CA GLY A 472 12.26 -3.02 1.40
C GLY A 472 11.76 -3.51 2.77
N LEU A 473 12.44 -4.54 3.28
CA LEU A 473 12.32 -5.04 4.66
C LEU A 473 13.53 -5.92 4.98
N GLY A 474 14.02 -5.83 6.21
CA GLY A 474 15.11 -6.61 6.75
C GLY A 474 16.51 -6.13 6.35
N LYS A 475 17.48 -6.42 7.21
CA LYS A 475 18.91 -6.15 6.95
C LYS A 475 19.49 -7.08 5.86
N ASN A 476 19.02 -8.32 5.80
CA ASN A 476 19.68 -9.42 5.11
C ASN A 476 18.86 -9.93 3.94
N LYS A 477 19.54 -10.34 2.86
CA LYS A 477 18.95 -11.10 1.76
C LYS A 477 18.45 -12.46 2.25
N THR A 478 17.40 -12.97 1.61
CA THR A 478 16.76 -14.26 1.82
C THR A 478 16.74 -15.11 0.54
N SER A 479 16.34 -16.38 0.65
CA SER A 479 16.17 -17.29 -0.50
C SER A 479 14.94 -16.99 -1.36
N SER A 480 14.00 -16.17 -0.88
CA SER A 480 12.77 -15.78 -1.58
C SER A 480 12.74 -14.30 -1.99
N ASP A 481 13.91 -13.66 -2.06
CA ASP A 481 14.06 -12.37 -2.73
C ASP A 481 14.26 -12.57 -4.24
N ARG A 482 13.68 -11.68 -5.05
CA ARG A 482 13.86 -11.72 -6.50
C ARG A 482 15.32 -11.47 -6.89
N VAL A 483 15.77 -12.15 -7.94
CA VAL A 483 17.08 -11.94 -8.54
C VAL A 483 16.90 -11.38 -9.95
N PHE A 484 17.46 -10.21 -10.20
CA PHE A 484 17.51 -9.58 -11.51
C PHE A 484 18.93 -9.73 -12.09
N PRO A 485 19.13 -10.45 -13.20
CA PRO A 485 20.42 -10.52 -13.88
C PRO A 485 20.94 -9.16 -14.36
N ASN A 486 20.03 -8.21 -14.58
CA ASN A 486 20.27 -6.85 -15.04
C ASN A 486 20.06 -5.79 -13.94
N HIS A 487 20.28 -6.14 -12.67
CA HIS A 487 20.19 -5.20 -11.54
C HIS A 487 21.14 -3.99 -11.74
N PRO A 488 20.66 -2.74 -11.72
CA PRO A 488 21.48 -1.55 -12.03
C PRO A 488 22.61 -1.27 -11.04
N TYR A 489 22.63 -1.92 -9.87
CA TYR A 489 23.65 -1.72 -8.84
C TYR A 489 24.48 -2.99 -8.59
N PRO A 490 25.37 -3.40 -9.51
CA PRO A 490 26.13 -4.66 -9.39
C PRO A 490 27.04 -4.72 -8.15
N ASN A 491 27.45 -3.57 -7.62
CA ASN A 491 28.26 -3.46 -6.40
C ASN A 491 27.42 -3.44 -5.10
N VAL A 492 26.10 -3.63 -5.19
CA VAL A 492 25.19 -3.67 -4.03
C VAL A 492 24.77 -5.12 -3.76
N SER A 493 25.26 -5.66 -2.64
CA SER A 493 25.10 -7.08 -2.26
C SER A 493 23.66 -7.52 -1.99
N TYR A 494 22.79 -6.58 -1.60
CA TYR A 494 21.37 -6.77 -1.39
C TYR A 494 20.65 -5.43 -1.49
N ALA A 495 19.61 -5.36 -2.31
CA ALA A 495 18.64 -4.29 -2.31
C ALA A 495 17.27 -4.89 -1.97
N GLY A 496 16.67 -4.49 -0.84
CA GLY A 496 15.32 -4.91 -0.45
C GLY A 496 14.24 -4.30 -1.35
N HIS A 497 14.55 -3.15 -1.95
CA HIS A 497 13.84 -2.51 -3.03
C HIS A 497 14.83 -1.73 -3.93
N ILE A 498 14.55 -1.64 -5.22
CA ILE A 498 15.41 -1.08 -6.27
C ILE A 498 14.65 0.05 -6.98
N ASP A 499 15.28 1.22 -7.13
CA ASP A 499 14.73 2.42 -7.76
C ASP A 499 13.33 2.80 -7.24
N GLY A 500 12.51 3.46 -8.06
CA GLY A 500 11.13 3.83 -7.70
C GLY A 500 11.03 5.19 -7.01
N ILE A 501 9.79 5.68 -6.96
CA ILE A 501 9.45 7.06 -6.59
C ILE A 501 8.35 7.04 -5.53
N ILE A 502 8.50 7.85 -4.48
CA ILE A 502 7.46 8.14 -3.49
C ILE A 502 7.19 9.65 -3.53
N ARG A 503 6.07 10.09 -4.12
CA ARG A 503 5.80 11.53 -4.33
C ARG A 503 4.38 12.00 -4.07
N ASN A 504 4.19 13.27 -3.71
CA ASN A 504 2.87 13.89 -3.59
C ASN A 504 1.93 13.14 -2.62
N ASN A 505 2.45 12.33 -1.68
CA ASN A 505 1.61 11.59 -0.72
C ASN A 505 1.41 12.41 0.56
N LEU A 506 0.21 12.32 1.14
CA LEU A 506 -0.10 12.82 2.47
C LEU A 506 -0.15 11.65 3.46
N ILE A 507 0.64 11.72 4.52
CA ILE A 507 0.63 10.76 5.62
C ILE A 507 0.29 11.50 6.90
N HIS A 508 -0.89 11.22 7.43
CA HIS A 508 -1.45 11.79 8.64
C HIS A 508 -1.57 10.73 9.74
N THR A 509 -1.29 11.12 10.99
CA THR A 509 -1.63 10.31 12.16
C THR A 509 -2.05 11.23 13.30
N ASP A 510 -3.18 10.96 13.94
CA ASP A 510 -3.65 11.69 15.11
C ASP A 510 -3.16 11.08 16.44
N ALA A 511 -3.56 11.70 17.56
CA ALA A 511 -3.14 11.27 18.90
C ALA A 511 -3.69 9.88 19.32
N SER A 512 -4.80 9.41 18.74
CA SER A 512 -5.44 8.13 19.09
C SER A 512 -4.66 6.92 18.58
N VAL A 513 -3.95 7.06 17.46
CA VAL A 513 -3.14 5.97 16.86
C VAL A 513 -1.64 6.07 17.20
N LYS A 514 -1.22 7.15 17.87
CA LYS A 514 0.15 7.34 18.41
C LYS A 514 0.73 6.15 19.19
N PRO A 515 -0.02 5.32 19.94
CA PRO A 515 0.51 4.10 20.58
C PRO A 515 0.90 2.98 19.61
N TYR A 516 0.30 2.96 18.41
CA TYR A 516 0.43 1.88 17.42
C TYR A 516 1.22 2.29 16.16
N TYR A 517 1.58 3.57 16.05
CA TYR A 517 2.35 4.15 14.94
C TYR A 517 3.87 3.96 15.13
N ASP A 518 4.57 3.63 14.05
CA ASP A 518 6.03 3.53 13.99
C ASP A 518 6.65 4.47 12.94
N THR A 519 6.22 4.44 11.67
CA THR A 519 6.85 5.28 10.63
C THR A 519 5.93 5.65 9.46
N GLY A 520 6.10 6.85 8.93
CA GLY A 520 5.33 7.35 7.78
C GLY A 520 5.87 6.78 6.47
N ILE A 521 7.17 6.96 6.22
CA ILE A 521 7.91 6.28 5.14
C ILE A 521 9.08 5.53 5.76
N GLU A 522 9.38 4.31 5.32
CA GLU A 522 10.64 3.62 5.66
C GLU A 522 11.33 2.98 4.44
N LEU A 523 12.65 3.16 4.39
CA LEU A 523 13.55 2.49 3.46
C LEU A 523 14.47 1.51 4.21
N GLU A 524 14.31 0.21 3.97
CA GLU A 524 15.21 -0.83 4.48
C GLU A 524 15.97 -1.51 3.34
N GLN A 525 17.29 -1.27 3.26
CA GLN A 525 18.15 -1.70 2.14
C GLN A 525 17.64 -1.25 0.75
N ALA A 526 17.05 -0.06 0.63
CA ALA A 526 16.47 0.41 -0.64
C ALA A 526 17.44 1.33 -1.43
N HIS A 527 17.76 0.98 -2.68
CA HIS A 527 18.80 1.66 -3.48
C HIS A 527 18.21 2.28 -4.75
N GLY A 528 18.46 3.58 -4.97
CA GLY A 528 17.95 4.32 -6.13
C GLY A 528 16.59 5.00 -5.91
N VAL A 529 16.00 4.88 -4.71
CA VAL A 529 14.66 5.45 -4.42
C VAL A 529 14.70 6.98 -4.40
N GLU A 530 13.72 7.62 -5.04
CA GLU A 530 13.50 9.06 -4.97
C GLU A 530 12.25 9.37 -4.10
N ILE A 531 12.36 10.32 -3.18
CA ILE A 531 11.28 10.73 -2.27
C ILE A 531 11.13 12.25 -2.29
N TYR A 532 10.06 12.76 -2.90
CA TYR A 532 9.83 14.20 -2.98
C TYR A 532 8.38 14.68 -2.94
N HIS A 533 8.18 15.92 -2.51
CA HIS A 533 6.84 16.53 -2.41
C HIS A 533 5.86 15.72 -1.54
N ASN A 534 6.31 15.06 -0.47
CA ASN A 534 5.40 14.38 0.47
C ASN A 534 5.16 15.23 1.72
N THR A 535 3.97 15.14 2.30
CA THR A 535 3.62 15.75 3.60
C THR A 535 3.43 14.66 4.65
N LEU A 536 4.32 14.61 5.64
CA LEU A 536 4.33 13.59 6.70
C LEU A 536 4.08 14.26 8.07
N ALA A 537 2.82 14.28 8.47
CA ALA A 537 2.30 14.98 9.64
C ALA A 537 1.79 14.01 10.71
N SER A 538 2.71 13.56 11.56
CA SER A 538 2.44 12.61 12.65
C SER A 538 3.06 13.15 13.95
N PRO A 539 2.29 13.63 14.96
CA PRO A 539 2.79 14.21 16.21
C PRO A 539 3.27 13.12 17.19
N SER A 540 4.06 12.19 16.67
CA SER A 540 4.52 10.99 17.34
C SER A 540 5.88 11.21 18.03
N LYS A 541 6.29 10.25 18.86
CA LYS A 541 7.70 10.14 19.29
C LYS A 541 8.55 9.42 18.22
N TYR A 542 7.90 8.62 17.38
CA TYR A 542 8.54 7.85 16.31
C TYR A 542 8.75 8.72 15.06
N THR A 543 9.13 8.09 13.94
CA THR A 543 9.71 8.81 12.79
C THR A 543 8.66 9.18 11.73
N GLY A 544 8.86 10.29 11.02
CA GLY A 544 8.14 10.58 9.78
C GLY A 544 8.74 9.79 8.61
N LEU A 545 9.99 10.10 8.24
CA LEU A 545 10.75 9.37 7.21
C LEU A 545 11.99 8.69 7.83
N SER A 546 12.01 7.35 7.82
CA SER A 546 13.12 6.50 8.27
C SER A 546 13.89 5.96 7.05
N TYR A 547 15.22 5.97 7.09
CA TYR A 547 16.02 5.28 6.06
C TYR A 547 17.27 4.66 6.66
N ARG A 548 17.47 3.35 6.37
CA ARG A 548 18.38 2.51 7.16
C ARG A 548 19.04 1.37 6.40
N PHE A 549 20.15 0.90 6.98
CA PHE A 549 21.11 -0.07 6.47
C PHE A 549 22.02 0.43 5.34
N ALA A 550 23.25 -0.11 5.30
CA ALA A 550 24.37 0.46 4.54
C ALA A 550 24.23 0.41 3.01
N ASN A 551 23.34 -0.44 2.48
CA ASN A 551 23.04 -0.49 1.06
C ASN A 551 21.94 0.50 0.68
N THR A 552 21.22 1.11 1.63
CA THR A 552 20.22 2.15 1.32
C THR A 552 20.89 3.39 0.77
N LYS A 553 20.40 3.87 -0.38
CA LYS A 553 20.82 5.12 -1.03
C LYS A 553 19.61 5.75 -1.71
N ALA A 554 19.16 6.89 -1.20
CA ALA A 554 17.96 7.58 -1.69
C ALA A 554 18.19 9.07 -1.98
N LEU A 555 17.36 9.66 -2.85
CA LEU A 555 17.17 11.10 -2.96
C LEU A 555 15.98 11.50 -2.07
N ILE A 556 16.16 12.50 -1.21
CA ILE A 556 15.10 12.98 -0.31
C ILE A 556 15.06 14.52 -0.43
N GLN A 557 14.08 15.04 -1.16
CA GLN A 557 13.95 16.46 -1.49
C GLN A 557 12.52 16.96 -1.40
N ASN A 558 12.30 18.26 -1.25
CA ASN A 558 10.99 18.91 -1.34
C ASN A 558 9.90 18.40 -0.36
N ASN A 559 10.25 17.68 0.71
CA ASN A 559 9.25 17.11 1.64
C ASN A 559 8.99 18.00 2.86
N LEU A 560 7.75 17.94 3.36
CA LEU A 560 7.35 18.43 4.67
C LEU A 560 7.35 17.26 5.65
N ILE A 561 8.33 17.18 6.55
CA ILE A 561 8.53 16.02 7.42
C ILE A 561 8.51 16.44 8.89
N TYR A 562 7.60 15.87 9.69
CA TYR A 562 7.63 16.10 11.15
C TYR A 562 8.95 15.65 11.81
N ARG A 563 9.48 14.48 11.41
CA ARG A 563 10.77 13.95 11.86
C ARG A 563 11.44 13.11 10.78
N LEU A 564 12.67 13.47 10.39
CA LEU A 564 13.56 12.66 9.55
C LEU A 564 14.54 11.86 10.42
N SER A 565 14.80 10.58 10.11
CA SER A 565 15.79 9.75 10.82
C SER A 565 16.64 8.91 9.88
N LYS A 566 17.95 9.19 9.82
CA LYS A 566 18.98 8.33 9.21
C LYS A 566 19.48 7.30 10.22
N ARG A 567 19.55 6.01 9.85
CA ARG A 567 20.00 4.91 10.74
C ARG A 567 20.99 3.97 10.03
N ASP A 568 21.69 3.16 10.81
CA ASP A 568 22.43 1.96 10.37
C ASP A 568 23.32 2.15 9.12
N ASN A 569 24.06 3.25 9.06
CA ASN A 569 24.97 3.63 7.96
C ASN A 569 24.33 3.88 6.57
N ALA A 570 23.02 4.12 6.50
CA ALA A 570 22.34 4.49 5.25
C ALA A 570 22.90 5.77 4.61
N LYS A 571 22.80 5.84 3.28
CA LYS A 571 23.28 6.94 2.43
C LYS A 571 22.10 7.63 1.78
N GLY A 572 22.31 8.85 1.31
CA GLY A 572 21.30 9.58 0.54
C GLY A 572 21.59 11.06 0.44
N THR A 573 21.05 11.69 -0.60
CA THR A 573 21.11 13.14 -0.83
C THR A 573 19.89 13.77 -0.18
N VAL A 574 20.09 14.51 0.91
CA VAL A 574 19.02 15.18 1.67
C VAL A 574 19.19 16.68 1.54
N SER A 575 18.24 17.36 0.92
CA SER A 575 18.23 18.83 0.75
C SER A 575 16.79 19.32 0.55
N HIS A 576 16.51 20.61 0.74
CA HIS A 576 15.17 21.18 0.49
C HIS A 576 14.02 20.43 1.19
N ASN A 577 14.21 19.95 2.43
CA ASN A 577 13.12 19.40 3.25
C ASN A 577 12.94 20.26 4.49
N LEU A 578 11.70 20.50 4.92
CA LEU A 578 11.42 21.19 6.17
C LEU A 578 11.15 20.15 7.27
N THR A 579 11.91 20.22 8.36
CA THR A 579 11.76 19.34 9.53
C THR A 579 12.26 20.02 10.81
N PRO A 580 11.45 20.09 11.89
CA PRO A 580 10.02 19.79 11.94
C PRO A 580 9.20 20.86 11.18
N VAL A 581 7.94 20.57 10.87
CA VAL A 581 7.02 21.49 10.19
C VAL A 581 6.04 22.08 11.21
N PRO A 582 5.90 23.43 11.31
CA PRO A 582 4.90 24.05 12.19
C PRO A 582 3.47 23.70 11.77
N THR A 583 2.60 23.37 12.71
CA THR A 583 1.17 23.11 12.42
C THR A 583 0.44 24.32 11.83
N THR A 584 0.91 25.53 12.16
CA THR A 584 0.39 26.81 11.64
C THR A 584 0.66 27.06 10.15
N TYR A 585 1.45 26.20 9.49
CA TYR A 585 1.66 26.24 8.04
C TYR A 585 0.49 25.64 7.26
N PHE A 586 -0.42 24.92 7.93
CA PHE A 586 -1.52 24.18 7.31
C PHE A 586 -2.89 24.80 7.62
N VAL A 587 -3.85 24.65 6.70
CA VAL A 587 -5.21 25.21 6.86
C VAL A 587 -5.98 24.52 7.98
N ASN A 588 -6.13 23.18 7.98
CA ASN A 588 -6.80 22.48 9.08
C ASN A 588 -6.35 21.00 9.26
N PRO A 589 -5.19 20.78 9.93
CA PRO A 589 -4.71 19.43 10.24
C PRO A 589 -5.70 18.52 10.98
N SER A 590 -6.66 19.07 11.74
CA SER A 590 -7.68 18.28 12.45
C SER A 590 -8.74 17.67 11.53
N LYS A 591 -8.84 18.16 10.28
CA LYS A 591 -9.70 17.64 9.22
C LYS A 591 -8.90 16.96 8.10
N VAL A 592 -7.61 16.70 8.34
CA VAL A 592 -6.65 16.18 7.34
C VAL A 592 -6.43 17.17 6.17
N ASP A 593 -6.71 18.45 6.38
CA ASP A 593 -6.43 19.52 5.43
C ASP A 593 -5.02 20.09 5.67
N TYR A 594 -4.14 19.81 4.72
CA TYR A 594 -2.71 20.14 4.75
C TYR A 594 -2.28 21.10 3.62
N HIS A 595 -3.21 21.87 3.05
CA HIS A 595 -2.89 22.99 2.16
C HIS A 595 -2.07 24.06 2.88
N LEU A 596 -1.19 24.75 2.15
CA LEU A 596 -0.28 25.75 2.71
C LEU A 596 -0.96 27.11 2.95
N THR A 597 -0.94 27.58 4.19
CA THR A 597 -1.31 28.96 4.53
C THR A 597 -0.23 29.94 4.06
N SER A 598 -0.56 31.24 3.96
CA SER A 598 0.44 32.29 3.66
C SER A 598 1.57 32.39 4.71
N LYS A 599 1.40 31.79 5.90
CA LYS A 599 2.43 31.72 6.95
C LYS A 599 3.53 30.69 6.64
N ALA A 600 3.34 29.83 5.63
CA ALA A 600 4.27 28.78 5.24
C ALA A 600 5.47 29.27 4.42
N THR A 601 6.08 30.40 4.82
CA THR A 601 7.14 31.10 4.07
C THR A 601 8.45 30.31 3.92
N LYS A 602 8.64 29.25 4.72
CA LYS A 602 9.75 28.29 4.58
C LYS A 602 9.40 27.05 3.75
N ALA A 603 8.19 26.99 3.18
CA ALA A 603 7.72 25.93 2.28
C ALA A 603 7.39 26.47 0.89
N ILE A 604 6.72 27.63 0.81
CA ILE A 604 6.27 28.23 -0.45
C ILE A 604 7.46 28.73 -1.27
N GLY A 605 7.64 28.18 -2.47
CA GLY A 605 8.76 28.44 -3.37
C GLY A 605 10.13 28.17 -2.73
N LYS A 606 10.29 27.05 -2.01
CA LYS A 606 11.55 26.66 -1.33
C LYS A 606 12.05 25.25 -1.69
N GLY A 607 11.35 24.54 -2.58
CA GLY A 607 11.82 23.31 -3.19
C GLY A 607 12.84 23.56 -4.31
N THR A 608 13.36 22.47 -4.87
CA THR A 608 14.26 22.47 -6.03
C THR A 608 13.65 21.65 -7.18
N PRO A 609 13.80 22.05 -8.45
CA PRO A 609 13.17 21.35 -9.58
C PRO A 609 13.43 19.84 -9.59
N GLN A 610 12.40 19.05 -9.89
CA GLN A 610 12.49 17.60 -10.05
C GLN A 610 12.33 17.24 -11.53
N LYS A 611 12.92 16.12 -11.97
CA LYS A 611 12.80 15.63 -13.35
C LYS A 611 11.37 15.22 -13.71
N ASP A 612 10.64 14.67 -12.74
CA ASP A 612 9.25 14.24 -12.87
C ASP A 612 8.50 14.54 -11.55
N PRO A 613 8.11 15.80 -11.29
CA PRO A 613 7.44 16.18 -10.05
C PRO A 613 6.04 15.57 -9.92
N GLY A 614 5.45 15.11 -11.03
CA GLY A 614 4.04 14.71 -11.13
C GLY A 614 3.07 15.86 -10.85
N LEU A 615 1.77 15.54 -10.83
CA LEU A 615 0.73 16.39 -10.26
C LEU A 615 0.63 16.18 -8.75
N ASP A 616 0.29 17.24 -8.02
CA ASP A 616 0.02 17.24 -6.59
C ASP A 616 -1.33 16.56 -6.24
N LEU A 617 -1.70 16.55 -4.95
CA LEU A 617 -2.96 15.95 -4.50
C LEU A 617 -4.20 16.59 -5.14
N ASP A 618 -4.21 17.91 -5.39
CA ASP A 618 -5.31 18.60 -6.06
C ASP A 618 -5.37 18.32 -7.57
N GLY A 619 -4.23 18.05 -8.21
CA GLY A 619 -4.12 17.97 -9.68
C GLY A 619 -3.42 19.17 -10.30
N LYS A 620 -2.83 20.04 -9.48
CA LYS A 620 -1.98 21.15 -9.92
C LYS A 620 -0.59 20.64 -10.29
N GLN A 621 0.07 21.38 -11.16
CA GLN A 621 1.51 21.23 -11.39
C GLN A 621 2.28 21.98 -10.30
N HIS A 622 3.43 21.43 -9.89
CA HIS A 622 4.39 22.16 -9.07
C HIS A 622 5.09 23.24 -9.93
N ASN A 623 5.38 24.42 -9.36
CA ASN A 623 6.14 25.46 -10.07
C ASN A 623 7.49 24.90 -10.57
N PRO A 624 7.81 24.96 -11.88
CA PRO A 624 8.93 24.23 -12.44
C PRO A 624 10.32 24.73 -12.02
N ASN A 625 10.42 25.96 -11.50
CA ASN A 625 11.68 26.61 -11.14
C ASN A 625 11.88 26.71 -9.62
N ALA A 626 10.81 26.99 -8.88
CA ALA A 626 10.81 27.12 -7.43
C ALA A 626 9.53 26.46 -6.87
N PRO A 627 9.46 25.12 -6.82
CA PRO A 627 8.27 24.41 -6.38
C PRO A 627 8.08 24.51 -4.86
N ASP A 628 6.87 24.20 -4.39
CA ASP A 628 6.53 24.18 -2.98
C ASP A 628 7.06 22.91 -2.28
N LEU A 629 7.31 23.00 -0.98
CA LEU A 629 7.58 21.84 -0.15
C LEU A 629 6.25 21.13 0.20
N GLY A 630 6.20 19.80 0.04
CA GLY A 630 5.07 18.97 0.42
C GLY A 630 4.13 18.60 -0.73
N ALA A 631 3.02 17.95 -0.38
CA ALA A 631 2.11 17.27 -1.31
C ALA A 631 1.01 18.14 -1.94
N TYR A 632 1.06 19.45 -1.72
CA TYR A 632 0.14 20.45 -2.25
C TYR A 632 0.95 21.62 -2.82
N ALA A 633 0.65 22.01 -4.05
CA ALA A 633 1.14 23.24 -4.66
C ALA A 633 0.15 24.39 -4.39
N LYS A 634 0.70 25.59 -4.14
CA LYS A 634 -0.07 26.80 -3.85
C LYS A 634 -0.29 27.68 -5.08
#